data_AF-A0A946GXE1-F1
#
_entry.id   AF-A0A946GXE1-F1
#
_cell.length_a   1.000
_cell.length_b   1.000
_cell.length_c   1.000
_cell.angle_alpha   90.00
_cell.angle_beta   90.00
_cell.angle_gamma   90.00
#
_symmetry.space_group_name_H-M   'P 1'
#
loop_
_entity.id
_entity.type
_entity.pdbx_description
1 polymer ?
#
loop_
_entity_poly.entity_id
_entity_poly.type
_entity_poly.pdbx_seq_one_letter_code
_entity_poly.pdbx_strand_id
1 'polypeptide(L)'
;MQGSRIRLLMIAAAVVGSFAIVVETAQAAEDVAGADERWAADGQGGTAEFQRHVVPLLGKVGCNNRACHGSFQGQAGFRLSLFGHDPRMDHNELTKDEGEGPRVDTKSVDKSLALLKAVGEEGHEGGILMKEGSWQHRLFRSWIVGGAGFDPKKEAKLERLEVSPKEVRLNLDNMQQQTPLRTVAYFSDGTAEDVTCLTNFSTNDESVVEVTEDGRISATGSGDTAVVATFGGAVVTTQAVVPVKDDGKPFPEFPANNEVDRLVLAKLKKVGIRPSELSSDEVFLRRLFLDVIGTLPTSDEVRKFLADKSPDKRSKLIDQLLERPEYGMYWATKFSDWTGNDNRFTPQPRAKTGWLWHDWLRDKLVRNVPYDEIVGGFLVATTREGRPLDDVIADYKTIEKNLVKGFDDGTYARRKTNDIFWLKAGNSRPETAGMQAAYAFLGVRLACARCHKHPFDRWTQEDFNGFMAFFSAVDRVVPKDVPKAITKKKSQSSFVYREVVAKPSAKYLRSLKRSPPKLLAGKRVPYEEGKDVREALWEWMRSPENPYLSRAIVNRFWGHYLGVGIVNPIDDFNAANPPSNPQLLDWLAKDFIDHKFDLKHLHRQILNSRTYQLSWVPNDSNRLDERNFSHALLRRMPAEVVLGSINQITGGQDRYSSSNAPAGTRAINLALTRLRGGGPEYVLGIFGRPLRTQQCDCERSSETGLAQAMYLLNDTDVNGKIGAAKGRLAKLIKEFSDDRKLIEELYLITLSRFPSDDEMRRTLEYVESSESRLTGMQDVLWSLANLREFIFIH
;
A
#
# COMPACT_ATOMS: atom_id res chain seq x y z
N MET A 1 -38.55 -46.22 -57.80
CA MET A 1 -39.12 -47.37 -57.06
C MET A 1 -38.48 -47.38 -55.69
N GLN A 2 -39.13 -46.70 -54.72
CA GLN A 2 -39.94 -47.33 -53.67
C GLN A 2 -39.10 -48.15 -52.69
N GLY A 3 -39.06 -47.71 -51.41
CA GLY A 3 -39.02 -48.65 -50.29
C GLY A 3 -38.04 -48.39 -49.15
N SER A 4 -38.45 -47.52 -48.21
CA SER A 4 -38.42 -47.78 -46.76
C SER A 4 -37.11 -47.66 -45.96
N ARG A 5 -37.07 -46.68 -45.04
CA ARG A 5 -36.95 -46.80 -43.54
C ARG A 5 -36.50 -45.45 -42.94
N ILE A 6 -37.42 -44.65 -42.39
CA ILE A 6 -37.84 -44.55 -40.98
C ILE A 6 -36.89 -43.70 -40.09
N ARG A 7 -37.47 -42.59 -39.55
CA ARG A 7 -37.05 -41.66 -38.47
C ARG A 7 -35.88 -40.72 -38.82
N LEU A 8 -35.94 -39.40 -38.68
CA LEU A 8 -36.79 -38.48 -37.92
C LEU A 8 -36.74 -37.11 -38.65
N LEU A 9 -37.87 -36.43 -38.83
CA LEU A 9 -38.01 -35.20 -39.62
C LEU A 9 -37.99 -33.95 -38.70
N MET A 10 -37.19 -32.95 -39.11
CA MET A 10 -37.26 -31.50 -38.83
C MET A 10 -37.13 -31.05 -37.36
N ILE A 11 -36.39 -30.00 -37.00
CA ILE A 11 -36.37 -28.63 -37.55
C ILE A 11 -35.00 -28.00 -37.22
N ALA A 12 -34.38 -27.37 -38.22
CA ALA A 12 -33.37 -26.35 -38.04
C ALA A 12 -34.08 -25.00 -37.83
N ALA A 13 -33.98 -24.43 -36.62
CA ALA A 13 -34.14 -23.01 -36.31
C ALA A 13 -33.97 -22.80 -34.80
N ALA A 14 -33.29 -21.73 -34.42
CA ALA A 14 -33.14 -21.19 -33.05
C ALA A 14 -32.24 -21.98 -32.07
N VAL A 15 -30.96 -21.59 -32.01
CA VAL A 15 -30.18 -21.64 -30.75
C VAL A 15 -29.72 -20.21 -30.44
N VAL A 16 -30.71 -19.37 -30.14
CA VAL A 16 -30.56 -18.15 -29.36
C VAL A 16 -31.50 -18.35 -28.17
N GLY A 17 -30.96 -18.28 -26.96
CA GLY A 17 -31.75 -18.32 -25.73
C GLY A 17 -31.64 -19.65 -24.98
N SER A 18 -30.77 -19.67 -23.97
CA SER A 18 -31.08 -20.16 -22.60
C SER A 18 -29.81 -20.12 -21.75
N PHE A 19 -29.15 -18.96 -21.66
CA PHE A 19 -28.64 -18.55 -20.35
C PHE A 19 -29.89 -18.08 -19.63
N ALA A 20 -30.55 -19.01 -18.93
CA ALA A 20 -31.49 -18.64 -17.90
C ALA A 20 -30.66 -17.88 -16.87
N ILE A 21 -30.70 -16.55 -17.00
CA ILE A 21 -30.42 -15.62 -15.93
C ILE A 21 -31.30 -16.15 -14.80
N VAL A 22 -30.69 -16.75 -13.78
CA VAL A 22 -31.29 -16.75 -12.46
C VAL A 22 -31.22 -15.29 -12.05
N VAL A 23 -32.20 -14.52 -12.54
CA VAL A 23 -32.68 -13.36 -11.82
C VAL A 23 -33.29 -14.03 -10.61
N GLU A 24 -32.46 -14.23 -9.58
CA GLU A 24 -33.00 -14.24 -8.23
C GLU A 24 -33.73 -12.91 -8.15
N THR A 25 -35.04 -12.98 -8.31
CA THR A 25 -35.94 -11.89 -8.02
C THR A 25 -35.61 -11.54 -6.58
N ALA A 26 -34.89 -10.43 -6.40
CA ALA A 26 -34.78 -9.76 -5.12
C ALA A 26 -36.23 -9.54 -4.71
N GLN A 27 -36.72 -10.42 -3.84
CA GLN A 27 -38.00 -10.24 -3.20
C GLN A 27 -37.87 -8.88 -2.52
N ALA A 28 -38.68 -7.92 -2.95
CA ALA A 28 -38.70 -6.59 -2.37
C ALA A 28 -38.89 -6.80 -0.86
N ALA A 29 -37.81 -6.63 -0.10
CA ALA A 29 -37.87 -6.66 1.34
C ALA A 29 -38.88 -5.58 1.73
N GLU A 30 -39.78 -5.88 2.67
CA GLU A 30 -40.66 -4.85 3.22
C GLU A 30 -39.78 -3.68 3.65
N ASP A 31 -39.95 -2.50 3.03
CA ASP A 31 -39.25 -1.27 3.40
C ASP A 31 -39.73 -0.89 4.81
N VAL A 32 -39.09 -1.46 5.83
CA VAL A 32 -39.29 -1.04 7.22
C VAL A 32 -38.82 0.40 7.31
N ALA A 33 -39.74 1.28 7.71
CA ALA A 33 -39.48 2.71 7.90
C ALA A 33 -38.28 2.95 8.82
N GLY A 34 -37.57 4.05 8.60
CA GLY A 34 -36.38 4.40 9.39
C GLY A 34 -36.68 4.52 10.88
N ALA A 35 -35.64 4.36 11.71
CA ALA A 35 -35.79 4.43 13.16
C ALA A 35 -36.27 5.81 13.65
N ASP A 36 -35.93 6.88 12.92
CA ASP A 36 -36.41 8.24 13.15
C ASP A 36 -37.91 8.39 12.92
N GLU A 37 -38.48 7.68 11.96
CA GLU A 37 -39.93 7.64 11.72
C GLU A 37 -40.64 6.72 12.73
N ARG A 38 -40.10 5.52 12.94
CA ARG A 38 -40.68 4.52 13.86
C ARG A 38 -40.75 5.03 15.30
N TRP A 39 -39.69 5.68 15.79
CA TRP A 39 -39.65 6.25 17.14
C TRP A 39 -39.93 7.77 17.14
N ALA A 40 -40.61 8.30 16.13
CA ALA A 40 -41.03 9.71 16.09
C ALA A 40 -42.00 10.08 17.21
N ALA A 41 -42.81 9.14 17.69
CA ALA A 41 -43.73 9.32 18.82
C ALA A 41 -43.73 8.10 19.77
N ASP A 42 -44.15 8.31 21.02
CA ASP A 42 -44.16 7.25 22.03
C ASP A 42 -45.06 6.08 21.63
N GLY A 43 -44.55 4.86 21.80
CA GLY A 43 -45.28 3.62 21.54
C GLY A 43 -45.44 3.22 20.06
N GLN A 44 -45.02 4.04 19.10
CA GLN A 44 -45.19 3.74 17.67
C GLN A 44 -44.12 2.78 17.09
N GLY A 45 -42.89 2.81 17.61
CA GLY A 45 -41.76 2.08 17.02
C GLY A 45 -41.60 0.63 17.48
N GLY A 46 -42.41 0.18 18.44
CA GLY A 46 -42.24 -1.08 19.14
C GLY A 46 -41.02 -1.09 20.07
N THR A 47 -40.62 -2.29 20.50
CA THR A 47 -39.41 -2.49 21.32
C THR A 47 -38.18 -2.52 20.43
N ALA A 48 -37.24 -1.59 20.65
CA ALA A 48 -35.96 -1.61 19.94
C ALA A 48 -35.12 -2.84 20.33
N GLU A 49 -34.54 -3.49 19.33
CA GLU A 49 -33.53 -4.55 19.50
C GLU A 49 -32.13 -3.98 19.76
N PHE A 50 -31.34 -4.68 20.58
CA PHE A 50 -30.07 -4.15 21.07
C PHE A 50 -29.01 -4.03 19.97
N GLN A 51 -28.73 -5.13 19.26
CA GLN A 51 -27.70 -5.15 18.21
C GLN A 51 -28.10 -4.33 16.99
N ARG A 52 -29.39 -4.36 16.63
CA ARG A 52 -29.93 -3.75 15.41
C ARG A 52 -30.14 -2.24 15.53
N HIS A 53 -30.58 -1.75 16.69
CA HIS A 53 -30.96 -0.35 16.85
C HIS A 53 -30.12 0.38 17.92
N VAL A 54 -29.97 -0.22 19.11
CA VAL A 54 -29.32 0.47 20.24
C VAL A 54 -27.82 0.64 20.02
N VAL A 55 -27.11 -0.42 19.61
CA VAL A 55 -25.66 -0.36 19.39
C VAL A 55 -25.28 0.65 18.29
N PRO A 56 -25.94 0.67 17.11
CA PRO A 56 -25.73 1.74 16.12
C PRO A 56 -26.08 3.13 16.66
N LEU A 57 -27.17 3.28 17.43
CA LEU A 57 -27.52 4.57 18.03
C LEU A 57 -26.42 5.08 18.97
N LEU A 58 -25.84 4.21 19.82
CA LEU A 58 -24.72 4.58 20.69
C LEU A 58 -23.48 5.02 19.90
N GLY A 59 -23.27 4.48 18.70
CA GLY A 59 -22.25 4.96 17.77
C GLY A 59 -22.62 6.28 17.11
N LYS A 60 -23.88 6.46 16.73
CA LYS A 60 -24.40 7.68 16.11
C LYS A 60 -24.25 8.90 17.00
N VAL A 61 -24.64 8.77 18.28
CA VAL A 61 -24.54 9.85 19.27
C VAL A 61 -23.13 9.95 19.91
N GLY A 62 -22.20 9.07 19.53
CA GLY A 62 -20.80 9.14 19.93
C GLY A 62 -20.42 8.51 21.26
N CYS A 63 -21.32 7.81 21.96
CA CYS A 63 -21.04 7.13 23.23
C CYS A 63 -19.86 6.17 23.13
N ASN A 64 -19.82 5.36 22.07
CA ASN A 64 -18.83 4.29 21.88
C ASN A 64 -17.67 4.67 20.93
N ASN A 65 -17.43 5.99 20.75
CA ASN A 65 -16.30 6.50 19.98
C ASN A 65 -15.00 6.46 20.77
N ARG A 66 -13.87 6.59 20.05
CA ARG A 66 -12.50 6.50 20.60
C ARG A 66 -12.22 7.50 21.73
N ALA A 67 -12.83 8.68 21.68
CA ALA A 67 -12.64 9.74 22.68
C ALA A 67 -13.38 9.47 24.00
N CYS A 68 -14.40 8.60 23.98
CA CYS A 68 -15.33 8.38 25.10
C CYS A 68 -15.28 6.92 25.58
N HIS A 69 -16.42 6.26 25.72
CA HIS A 69 -16.48 4.91 26.29
C HIS A 69 -15.93 3.83 25.35
N GLY A 70 -15.77 4.12 24.05
CA GLY A 70 -15.09 3.23 23.10
C GLY A 70 -13.57 3.21 23.20
N SER A 71 -12.98 4.04 24.07
CA SER A 71 -11.53 4.04 24.30
C SER A 71 -11.08 2.71 24.91
N PHE A 72 -9.79 2.40 24.79
CA PHE A 72 -9.24 1.17 25.38
C PHE A 72 -9.41 1.10 26.91
N GLN A 73 -9.42 2.24 27.59
CA GLN A 73 -9.62 2.31 29.04
C GLN A 73 -11.08 2.53 29.44
N GLY A 74 -11.96 2.85 28.47
CA GLY A 74 -13.28 3.41 28.77
C GLY A 74 -13.18 4.82 29.38
N GLN A 75 -14.25 5.26 30.04
CA GLN A 75 -14.27 6.46 30.85
C GLN A 75 -15.04 6.18 32.14
N ALA A 76 -14.50 6.64 33.28
CA ALA A 76 -15.11 6.49 34.61
C ALA A 76 -15.61 5.05 34.90
N GLY A 77 -14.74 4.06 34.66
CA GLY A 77 -15.07 2.64 34.90
C GLY A 77 -16.06 2.01 33.91
N PHE A 78 -16.52 2.74 32.90
CA PHE A 78 -17.47 2.25 31.88
C PHE A 78 -16.86 2.23 30.49
N ARG A 79 -16.93 1.06 29.86
CA ARG A 79 -16.28 0.81 28.58
C ARG A 79 -17.22 0.10 27.64
N LEU A 80 -17.45 0.72 26.49
CA LEU A 80 -18.13 0.12 25.35
C LEU A 80 -17.09 -0.37 24.33
N SER A 81 -17.52 -1.28 23.47
CA SER A 81 -16.81 -1.75 22.31
C SER A 81 -16.69 -0.59 21.29
N LEU A 82 -15.49 -0.39 20.77
CA LEU A 82 -15.23 0.69 19.80
C LEU A 82 -16.14 0.53 18.57
N PHE A 83 -16.95 1.55 18.27
CA PHE A 83 -17.92 1.57 17.16
C PHE A 83 -18.96 0.42 17.19
N GLY A 84 -19.24 -0.15 18.37
CA GLY A 84 -20.32 -1.13 18.53
C GLY A 84 -20.03 -2.51 17.93
N HIS A 85 -18.76 -2.90 17.86
CA HIS A 85 -18.36 -4.15 17.21
C HIS A 85 -18.56 -5.42 18.06
N ASP A 86 -18.76 -5.28 19.38
CA ASP A 86 -19.06 -6.38 20.29
C ASP A 86 -20.33 -6.09 21.11
N PRO A 87 -21.52 -6.34 20.54
CA PRO A 87 -22.80 -6.12 21.22
C PRO A 87 -22.91 -6.89 22.54
N ARG A 88 -22.25 -8.04 22.67
CA ARG A 88 -22.29 -8.80 23.94
C ARG A 88 -21.56 -8.05 25.04
N MET A 89 -20.39 -7.51 24.74
CA MET A 89 -19.65 -6.66 25.67
C MET A 89 -20.47 -5.42 26.04
N ASP A 90 -21.01 -4.72 25.03
CA ASP A 90 -21.78 -3.48 25.23
C ASP A 90 -23.00 -3.70 26.11
N HIS A 91 -23.75 -4.78 25.84
CA HIS A 91 -24.92 -5.16 26.61
C HIS A 91 -24.60 -5.42 28.07
N ASN A 92 -23.57 -6.24 28.31
CA ASN A 92 -23.12 -6.56 29.66
C ASN A 92 -22.69 -5.29 30.42
N GLU A 93 -21.97 -4.37 29.77
CA GLU A 93 -21.48 -3.14 30.41
C GLU A 93 -22.62 -2.17 30.76
N LEU A 94 -23.71 -2.17 30.00
CA LEU A 94 -24.90 -1.37 30.28
C LEU A 94 -25.76 -1.96 31.40
N THR A 95 -25.79 -3.29 31.53
CA THR A 95 -26.74 -4.01 32.40
C THR A 95 -26.12 -4.63 33.65
N LYS A 96 -24.78 -4.74 33.72
CA LYS A 96 -24.08 -5.24 34.91
C LYS A 96 -24.27 -4.31 36.10
N ASP A 97 -24.36 -4.91 37.28
CA ASP A 97 -24.37 -4.21 38.57
C ASP A 97 -23.07 -4.51 39.31
N GLU A 98 -22.23 -3.49 39.52
CA GLU A 98 -20.96 -3.58 40.24
C GLU A 98 -21.04 -2.99 41.67
N GLY A 99 -22.25 -2.85 42.22
CA GLY A 99 -22.50 -2.39 43.59
C GLY A 99 -23.01 -0.94 43.71
N GLU A 100 -23.06 -0.21 42.59
CA GLU A 100 -23.67 1.13 42.48
C GLU A 100 -24.99 1.11 41.67
N GLY A 101 -25.48 -0.09 41.32
CA GLY A 101 -26.64 -0.29 40.44
C GLY A 101 -26.26 -0.36 38.95
N PRO A 102 -27.11 -0.97 38.09
CA PRO A 102 -26.86 -1.02 36.67
C PRO A 102 -27.02 0.35 36.02
N ARG A 103 -26.27 0.62 34.94
CA ARG A 103 -26.43 1.87 34.18
C ARG A 103 -27.78 1.98 33.49
N VAL A 104 -28.39 0.83 33.21
CA VAL A 104 -29.74 0.67 32.68
C VAL A 104 -30.60 -0.03 33.73
N ASP A 105 -31.61 0.66 34.24
CA ASP A 105 -32.55 0.13 35.24
C ASP A 105 -33.88 -0.20 34.56
N THR A 106 -34.20 -1.49 34.43
CA THR A 106 -35.46 -1.95 33.82
C THR A 106 -36.66 -1.83 34.76
N LYS A 107 -36.45 -1.60 36.06
CA LYS A 107 -37.52 -1.38 37.05
C LYS A 107 -37.89 0.09 37.14
N SER A 108 -36.89 0.97 37.11
CA SER A 108 -37.05 2.43 37.10
C SER A 108 -36.44 3.01 35.84
N VAL A 109 -37.10 2.79 34.69
CA VAL A 109 -36.59 3.15 33.35
C VAL A 109 -36.07 4.58 33.30
N ASP A 110 -36.86 5.55 33.74
CA ASP A 110 -36.52 6.98 33.67
C ASP A 110 -35.41 7.38 34.67
N LYS A 111 -35.01 6.48 35.58
CA LYS A 111 -33.84 6.65 36.46
C LYS A 111 -32.58 5.96 35.93
N SER A 112 -32.63 5.37 34.73
CA SER A 112 -31.45 4.75 34.12
C SER A 112 -30.35 5.79 33.94
N LEU A 113 -29.20 5.59 34.61
CA LEU A 113 -28.07 6.51 34.54
C LEU A 113 -27.61 6.78 33.10
N ALA A 114 -27.70 5.78 32.23
CA ALA A 114 -27.38 5.92 30.81
C ALA A 114 -28.31 6.90 30.07
N LEU A 115 -29.60 6.97 30.42
CA LEU A 115 -30.54 7.95 29.85
C LEU A 115 -30.29 9.33 30.45
N LEU A 116 -30.25 9.43 31.78
CA LEU A 116 -30.09 10.70 32.51
C LEU A 116 -28.82 11.46 32.07
N LYS A 117 -27.70 10.74 31.93
CA LYS A 117 -26.44 11.34 31.44
C LYS A 117 -26.49 11.73 29.97
N ALA A 118 -27.21 10.97 29.14
CA ALA A 118 -27.29 11.25 27.70
C ALA A 118 -28.11 12.52 27.40
N VAL A 119 -29.16 12.79 28.19
CA VAL A 119 -29.99 14.00 28.07
C VAL A 119 -29.46 15.20 28.89
N GLY A 120 -28.48 14.96 29.77
CA GLY A 120 -27.84 16.00 30.59
C GLY A 120 -28.54 16.32 31.91
N GLU A 121 -29.47 15.48 32.37
CA GLU A 121 -30.07 15.60 33.70
C GLU A 121 -29.09 15.21 34.81
N GLU A 122 -28.16 14.30 34.50
CA GLU A 122 -27.02 13.96 35.33
C GLU A 122 -25.72 14.44 34.69
N GLY A 123 -24.77 14.91 35.51
CA GLY A 123 -23.50 15.45 35.03
C GLY A 123 -22.74 14.45 34.16
N HIS A 124 -22.40 14.86 32.93
CA HIS A 124 -21.67 14.05 31.96
C HIS A 124 -20.63 14.88 31.24
N GLU A 125 -19.35 14.48 31.33
CA GLU A 125 -18.23 15.21 30.70
C GLU A 125 -18.33 15.23 29.17
N GLY A 126 -18.97 14.21 28.56
CA GLY A 126 -19.24 14.19 27.13
C GLY A 126 -20.38 15.13 26.68
N GLY A 127 -20.98 15.89 27.59
CA GLY A 127 -22.08 16.80 27.32
C GLY A 127 -23.40 16.09 27.03
N ILE A 128 -24.35 16.83 26.46
CA ILE A 128 -25.66 16.33 26.05
C ILE A 128 -25.50 15.61 24.71
N LEU A 129 -25.83 14.31 24.68
CA LEU A 129 -25.68 13.45 23.50
C LEU A 129 -26.98 13.26 22.73
N MET A 130 -28.13 13.39 23.40
CA MET A 130 -29.45 13.37 22.76
C MET A 130 -30.41 14.27 23.51
N LYS A 131 -31.39 14.85 22.81
CA LYS A 131 -32.43 15.66 23.45
C LYS A 131 -33.48 14.76 24.08
N GLU A 132 -33.97 15.12 25.26
CA GLU A 132 -35.13 14.47 25.85
C GLU A 132 -36.32 14.51 24.87
N GLY A 133 -37.06 13.42 24.76
CA GLY A 133 -38.18 13.31 23.83
C GLY A 133 -37.81 13.35 22.34
N SER A 134 -36.53 13.22 21.98
CA SER A 134 -36.12 12.94 20.61
C SER A 134 -36.40 11.49 20.21
N TRP A 135 -36.35 11.16 18.91
CA TRP A 135 -36.50 9.78 18.46
C TRP A 135 -35.36 8.89 18.99
N GLN A 136 -34.15 9.43 19.12
CA GLN A 136 -33.00 8.75 19.73
C GLN A 136 -33.30 8.37 21.18
N HIS A 137 -33.82 9.33 21.95
CA HIS A 137 -34.22 9.13 23.34
C HIS A 137 -35.33 8.07 23.44
N ARG A 138 -36.36 8.17 22.60
CA ARG A 138 -37.47 7.20 22.57
C ARG A 138 -37.03 5.80 22.16
N LEU A 139 -36.14 5.68 21.17
CA LEU A 139 -35.56 4.41 20.74
C LEU A 139 -34.81 3.75 21.88
N PHE A 140 -33.86 4.47 22.49
CA PHE A 140 -33.05 3.92 23.58
C PHE A 140 -33.92 3.54 24.79
N ARG A 141 -34.86 4.41 25.16
CA ARG A 141 -35.84 4.14 26.22
C ARG A 141 -36.71 2.93 25.92
N SER A 142 -37.17 2.75 24.68
CA SER A 142 -38.05 1.63 24.31
C SER A 142 -37.40 0.26 24.51
N TRP A 143 -36.09 0.15 24.31
CA TRP A 143 -35.33 -1.06 24.61
C TRP A 143 -35.30 -1.34 26.12
N ILE A 144 -35.11 -0.31 26.94
CA ILE A 144 -35.10 -0.43 28.41
C ILE A 144 -36.48 -0.83 28.93
N VAL A 145 -37.55 -0.19 28.43
CA VAL A 145 -38.95 -0.55 28.72
C VAL A 145 -39.23 -2.00 28.32
N GLY A 146 -38.66 -2.46 27.21
CA GLY A 146 -38.71 -3.85 26.75
C GLY A 146 -37.91 -4.85 27.59
N GLY A 147 -37.35 -4.43 28.73
CA GLY A 147 -36.58 -5.27 29.63
C GLY A 147 -35.08 -5.31 29.34
N ALA A 148 -34.58 -4.41 28.49
CA ALA A 148 -33.16 -4.29 28.14
C ALA A 148 -32.52 -5.63 27.70
N GLY A 149 -33.27 -6.46 26.96
CA GLY A 149 -32.82 -7.80 26.55
C GLY A 149 -31.78 -7.78 25.44
N PHE A 150 -30.90 -8.79 25.42
CA PHE A 150 -30.04 -9.15 24.30
C PHE A 150 -29.84 -10.67 24.28
N ASP A 151 -30.27 -11.33 23.20
CA ASP A 151 -29.97 -12.74 22.95
C ASP A 151 -29.24 -12.89 21.61
N PRO A 152 -27.91 -13.10 21.60
CA PRO A 152 -27.12 -13.18 20.37
C PRO A 152 -27.44 -14.39 19.48
N LYS A 153 -28.26 -15.33 19.97
CA LYS A 153 -28.77 -16.46 19.17
C LYS A 153 -30.10 -16.15 18.49
N LYS A 154 -30.84 -15.15 18.97
CA LYS A 154 -32.17 -14.77 18.47
C LYS A 154 -32.16 -13.48 17.65
N GLU A 155 -31.30 -12.52 18.00
CA GLU A 155 -31.21 -11.28 17.25
C GLU A 155 -30.59 -11.49 15.86
N ALA A 156 -31.17 -10.82 14.87
CA ALA A 156 -30.74 -10.91 13.50
C ALA A 156 -29.37 -10.22 13.32
N LYS A 157 -28.46 -10.87 12.59
CA LYS A 157 -27.10 -10.35 12.37
C LYS A 157 -27.07 -9.55 11.09
N LEU A 158 -26.34 -8.43 11.10
CA LEU A 158 -26.06 -7.66 9.89
C LEU A 158 -25.25 -8.53 8.92
N GLU A 159 -25.81 -8.82 7.76
CA GLU A 159 -25.15 -9.60 6.70
C GLU A 159 -24.57 -8.70 5.62
N ARG A 160 -25.29 -7.62 5.29
CA ARG A 160 -24.90 -6.69 4.23
C ARG A 160 -25.41 -5.29 4.55
N LEU A 161 -24.59 -4.29 4.21
CA LEU A 161 -24.96 -2.89 4.21
C LEU A 161 -24.85 -2.40 2.77
N GLU A 162 -25.77 -1.52 2.35
CA GLU A 162 -25.70 -0.85 1.06
C GLU A 162 -25.88 0.65 1.24
N VAL A 163 -25.16 1.42 0.44
CA VAL A 163 -25.37 2.86 0.29
C VAL A 163 -25.78 3.16 -1.14
N SER A 164 -26.79 4.00 -1.30
CA SER A 164 -27.33 4.41 -2.59
C SER A 164 -27.46 5.93 -2.69
N PRO A 165 -27.25 6.51 -3.88
CA PRO A 165 -26.76 5.83 -5.09
C PRO A 165 -25.29 5.37 -4.93
N LYS A 166 -24.85 4.39 -5.73
CA LYS A 166 -23.44 3.89 -5.70
C LYS A 166 -22.44 4.93 -6.19
N GLU A 167 -22.94 5.91 -6.94
CA GLU A 167 -22.20 7.05 -7.44
C GLU A 167 -23.11 8.28 -7.45
N VAL A 168 -22.58 9.41 -6.99
CA VAL A 168 -23.23 10.71 -7.03
C VAL A 168 -22.41 11.65 -7.90
N ARG A 169 -23.08 12.37 -8.80
CA ARG A 169 -22.48 13.45 -9.58
C ARG A 169 -23.05 14.78 -9.10
N LEU A 170 -22.19 15.66 -8.60
CA LEU A 170 -22.57 16.99 -8.10
C LEU A 170 -22.13 18.08 -9.08
N ASN A 171 -22.69 19.28 -8.92
CA ASN A 171 -22.44 20.42 -9.80
C ASN A 171 -21.82 21.60 -9.03
N LEU A 172 -20.69 22.11 -9.50
CA LEU A 172 -20.04 23.31 -8.95
C LEU A 172 -20.86 24.58 -9.12
N ASP A 173 -21.73 24.66 -10.13
CA ASP A 173 -22.58 25.84 -10.33
C ASP A 173 -23.73 25.91 -9.31
N ASN A 174 -23.96 24.84 -8.54
CA ASN A 174 -24.98 24.78 -7.50
C ASN A 174 -24.46 24.06 -6.24
N MET A 175 -23.46 24.66 -5.58
CA MET A 175 -22.84 24.10 -4.36
C MET A 175 -23.82 23.95 -3.19
N GLN A 176 -24.95 24.66 -3.20
CA GLN A 176 -26.00 24.55 -2.18
C GLN A 176 -26.90 23.33 -2.40
N GLN A 177 -26.83 22.68 -3.57
CA GLN A 177 -27.61 21.48 -3.84
C GLN A 177 -27.08 20.32 -3.01
N GLN A 178 -27.93 19.87 -2.09
CA GLN A 178 -27.69 18.67 -1.31
C GLN A 178 -28.35 17.45 -1.96
N THR A 179 -27.60 16.35 -2.03
CA THR A 179 -28.09 15.06 -2.50
C THR A 179 -28.20 14.09 -1.32
N PRO A 180 -29.38 13.52 -1.02
CA PRO A 180 -29.51 12.49 0.01
C PRO A 180 -28.79 11.21 -0.38
N LEU A 181 -28.11 10.61 0.60
CA LEU A 181 -27.74 9.21 0.58
C LEU A 181 -28.82 8.40 1.31
N ARG A 182 -29.02 7.16 0.86
CA ARG A 182 -29.87 6.17 1.54
C ARG A 182 -29.05 4.94 1.85
N THR A 183 -29.08 4.50 3.09
CA THR A 183 -28.39 3.28 3.53
C THR A 183 -29.36 2.22 4.02
N VAL A 184 -29.24 1.02 3.46
CA VAL A 184 -30.11 -0.13 3.77
C VAL A 184 -29.27 -1.25 4.36
N ALA A 185 -29.67 -1.72 5.54
CA ALA A 185 -29.08 -2.87 6.21
C ALA A 185 -29.93 -4.12 5.95
N TYR A 186 -29.27 -5.23 5.63
CA TYR A 186 -29.89 -6.54 5.41
C TYR A 186 -29.44 -7.50 6.50
N PHE A 187 -30.40 -8.17 7.13
CA PHE A 187 -30.19 -9.00 8.30
C PHE A 187 -30.43 -10.49 8.02
N SER A 188 -29.86 -11.35 8.87
CA SER A 188 -29.89 -12.81 8.73
C SER A 188 -31.27 -13.46 8.88
N ASP A 189 -32.28 -12.69 9.29
CA ASP A 189 -33.69 -13.11 9.33
C ASP A 189 -34.42 -12.81 8.01
N GLY A 190 -33.72 -12.27 7.01
CA GLY A 190 -34.26 -11.88 5.71
C GLY A 190 -34.83 -10.47 5.66
N THR A 191 -34.86 -9.74 6.78
CA THR A 191 -35.37 -8.35 6.81
C THR A 191 -34.36 -7.37 6.23
N ALA A 192 -34.87 -6.28 5.65
CA ALA A 192 -34.09 -5.11 5.28
C ALA A 192 -34.69 -3.86 5.94
N GLU A 193 -33.86 -2.90 6.32
CA GLU A 193 -34.31 -1.66 6.95
C GLU A 193 -33.52 -0.47 6.45
N ASP A 194 -34.21 0.66 6.31
CA ASP A 194 -33.57 1.95 6.10
C ASP A 194 -32.90 2.39 7.41
N VAL A 195 -31.57 2.36 7.40
CA VAL A 195 -30.74 2.69 8.56
C VAL A 195 -30.01 4.03 8.37
N THR A 196 -30.48 4.88 7.45
CA THR A 196 -29.85 6.17 7.14
C THR A 196 -29.69 7.05 8.38
N CYS A 197 -30.73 7.16 9.21
CA CYS A 197 -30.70 7.95 10.44
C CYS A 197 -29.75 7.39 11.52
N LEU A 198 -29.41 6.10 11.47
CA LEU A 198 -28.48 5.42 12.39
C LEU A 198 -27.06 5.28 11.82
N THR A 199 -26.84 5.71 10.57
CA THR A 199 -25.56 5.56 9.89
C THR A 199 -24.64 6.73 10.20
N ASN A 200 -23.36 6.44 10.45
CA ASN A 200 -22.31 7.44 10.53
C ASN A 200 -21.70 7.66 9.15
N PHE A 201 -21.74 8.91 8.68
CA PHE A 201 -21.18 9.33 7.41
C PHE A 201 -19.89 10.14 7.61
N SER A 202 -18.92 9.93 6.73
CA SER A 202 -17.72 10.78 6.61
C SER A 202 -17.26 10.82 5.15
N THR A 203 -16.40 11.77 4.81
CA THR A 203 -15.78 11.87 3.47
C THR A 203 -14.28 11.61 3.57
N ASN A 204 -13.68 11.04 2.52
CA ASN A 204 -12.23 10.91 2.44
C ASN A 204 -11.54 12.21 2.00
N ASP A 205 -12.29 13.18 1.51
CA ASP A 205 -11.77 14.49 1.09
C ASP A 205 -12.85 15.58 1.19
N GLU A 206 -12.82 16.35 2.27
CA GLU A 206 -13.73 17.46 2.54
C GLU A 206 -13.53 18.63 1.56
N SER A 207 -12.36 18.73 0.90
CA SER A 207 -12.11 19.78 -0.10
C SER A 207 -12.91 19.56 -1.38
N VAL A 208 -13.41 18.33 -1.61
CA VAL A 208 -14.21 17.95 -2.78
C VAL A 208 -15.69 17.87 -2.41
N VAL A 209 -16.04 17.14 -1.36
CA VAL A 209 -17.43 16.92 -0.91
C VAL A 209 -17.51 16.91 0.60
N GLU A 210 -18.48 17.66 1.13
CA GLU A 210 -18.92 17.57 2.53
C GLU A 210 -20.14 16.64 2.66
N VAL A 211 -20.28 16.01 3.83
CA VAL A 211 -21.43 15.18 4.18
C VAL A 211 -21.98 15.57 5.54
N THR A 212 -23.29 15.79 5.60
CA THR A 212 -24.01 16.09 6.85
C THR A 212 -24.25 14.83 7.67
N GLU A 213 -24.59 15.00 8.95
CA GLU A 213 -24.90 13.89 9.85
C GLU A 213 -26.11 13.05 9.36
N ASP A 214 -27.11 13.67 8.72
CA ASP A 214 -28.27 12.99 8.13
C ASP A 214 -28.01 12.40 6.73
N GLY A 215 -26.74 12.35 6.29
CA GLY A 215 -26.35 11.68 5.06
C GLY A 215 -26.63 12.49 3.80
N ARG A 216 -26.60 13.83 3.86
CA ARG A 216 -26.71 14.70 2.68
C ARG A 216 -25.34 15.16 2.24
N ILE A 217 -25.06 15.07 0.95
CA ILE A 217 -23.77 15.48 0.40
C ILE A 217 -23.90 16.70 -0.51
N SER A 218 -22.92 17.57 -0.47
CA SER A 218 -22.83 18.78 -1.30
C SER A 218 -21.39 19.01 -1.77
N ALA A 219 -21.24 19.70 -2.91
CA ALA A 219 -19.94 19.95 -3.51
C ALA A 219 -19.22 21.10 -2.78
N THR A 220 -17.94 20.89 -2.48
CA THR A 220 -17.02 21.90 -1.93
C THR A 220 -15.98 22.33 -2.96
N GLY A 221 -15.56 21.41 -3.83
CA GLY A 221 -14.58 21.65 -4.88
C GLY A 221 -14.63 20.58 -5.97
N SER A 222 -13.91 20.80 -7.09
CA SER A 222 -13.82 19.82 -8.17
C SER A 222 -12.94 18.62 -7.79
N GLY A 223 -13.29 17.45 -8.28
CA GLY A 223 -12.50 16.23 -8.15
C GLY A 223 -13.41 15.02 -7.95
N ASP A 224 -12.89 14.01 -7.29
CA ASP A 224 -13.67 12.87 -6.84
C ASP A 224 -13.17 12.35 -5.50
N THR A 225 -14.10 11.84 -4.71
CA THR A 225 -13.80 11.26 -3.40
C THR A 225 -14.78 10.14 -3.07
N ALA A 226 -14.51 9.41 -1.99
CA ALA A 226 -15.43 8.43 -1.45
C ALA A 226 -16.10 8.99 -0.20
N VAL A 227 -17.42 8.84 -0.12
CA VAL A 227 -18.19 9.07 1.09
C VAL A 227 -18.39 7.72 1.77
N VAL A 228 -17.90 7.61 3.00
CA VAL A 228 -17.90 6.41 3.83
C VAL A 228 -19.16 6.41 4.69
N ALA A 229 -19.87 5.29 4.67
CA ALA A 229 -21.03 5.02 5.50
C ALA A 229 -20.75 3.83 6.41
N THR A 230 -20.95 4.00 7.71
CA THR A 230 -20.72 2.95 8.71
C THR A 230 -21.94 2.69 9.58
N PHE A 231 -22.32 1.42 9.69
CA PHE A 231 -23.48 0.96 10.46
C PHE A 231 -23.22 -0.45 11.02
N GLY A 232 -23.45 -0.68 12.32
CA GLY A 232 -23.23 -1.99 12.94
C GLY A 232 -21.80 -2.54 12.75
N GLY A 233 -20.82 -1.65 12.64
CA GLY A 233 -19.45 -1.94 12.29
C GLY A 233 -19.21 -2.35 10.83
N ALA A 234 -20.23 -2.48 9.97
CA ALA A 234 -20.03 -2.59 8.53
C ALA A 234 -19.61 -1.24 7.95
N VAL A 235 -18.81 -1.28 6.89
CA VAL A 235 -18.26 -0.11 6.21
C VAL A 235 -18.53 -0.27 4.72
N VAL A 236 -19.19 0.72 4.12
CA VAL A 236 -19.43 0.80 2.68
C VAL A 236 -19.16 2.21 2.20
N THR A 237 -18.91 2.37 0.90
CA THR A 237 -18.61 3.67 0.30
C THR A 237 -19.46 3.92 -0.93
N THR A 238 -19.83 5.18 -1.14
CA THR A 238 -20.32 5.67 -2.44
C THR A 238 -19.29 6.62 -3.06
N GLN A 239 -19.18 6.61 -4.39
CA GLN A 239 -18.28 7.53 -5.09
C GLN A 239 -18.98 8.86 -5.34
N ALA A 240 -18.40 9.96 -4.90
CA ALA A 240 -18.84 11.30 -5.26
C ALA A 240 -17.90 11.90 -6.30
N VAL A 241 -18.46 12.42 -7.39
CA VAL A 241 -17.73 13.07 -8.48
C VAL A 241 -18.25 14.49 -8.65
N VAL A 242 -17.34 15.45 -8.60
CA VAL A 242 -17.60 16.86 -8.86
C VAL A 242 -16.76 17.25 -10.08
N PRO A 243 -17.32 17.25 -11.29
CA PRO A 243 -16.55 17.55 -12.48
C PRO A 243 -15.92 18.95 -12.41
N VAL A 244 -14.72 19.10 -12.98
CA VAL A 244 -14.14 20.43 -13.18
C VAL A 244 -15.04 21.25 -14.10
N LYS A 245 -15.02 22.58 -13.93
CA LYS A 245 -15.78 23.49 -14.76
C LYS A 245 -15.36 23.35 -16.22
N ASP A 246 -16.35 23.21 -17.11
CA ASP A 246 -16.10 23.19 -18.54
C ASP A 246 -15.55 24.56 -18.98
N ASP A 247 -14.37 24.54 -19.59
CA ASP A 247 -13.70 25.73 -20.13
C ASP A 247 -13.87 25.86 -21.65
N GLY A 248 -14.76 25.06 -22.24
CA GLY A 248 -15.11 25.07 -23.67
C GLY A 248 -14.06 24.45 -24.59
N LYS A 249 -12.94 23.94 -24.06
CA LYS A 249 -11.90 23.29 -24.87
C LYS A 249 -12.24 21.81 -25.08
N PRO A 250 -12.06 21.27 -26.32
CA PRO A 250 -12.37 19.88 -26.60
C PRO A 250 -11.48 18.93 -25.77
N PHE A 251 -12.05 17.78 -25.41
CA PHE A 251 -11.27 16.72 -24.77
C PHE A 251 -10.30 16.12 -25.81
N PRO A 252 -9.00 15.97 -25.52
CA PRO A 252 -8.05 15.47 -26.51
C PRO A 252 -8.36 14.02 -26.92
N GLU A 253 -8.33 13.76 -28.22
CA GLU A 253 -8.41 12.41 -28.78
C GLU A 253 -7.01 11.92 -29.15
N PHE A 254 -6.62 10.78 -28.59
CA PHE A 254 -5.36 10.11 -28.91
C PHE A 254 -5.56 8.59 -28.91
N PRO A 255 -4.80 7.84 -29.72
CA PRO A 255 -4.78 6.39 -29.62
C PRO A 255 -4.22 5.99 -28.26
N ALA A 256 -4.94 5.13 -27.54
CA ALA A 256 -4.45 4.49 -26.33
C ALA A 256 -3.33 3.48 -26.69
N ASN A 257 -2.21 3.50 -25.96
CA ASN A 257 -1.12 2.54 -26.17
C ASN A 257 -1.50 1.15 -25.64
N ASN A 258 -2.27 1.11 -24.54
CA ASN A 258 -2.80 -0.10 -23.94
C ASN A 258 -4.07 0.21 -23.12
N GLU A 259 -4.58 -0.80 -22.39
CA GLU A 259 -5.81 -0.67 -21.62
C GLU A 259 -5.69 0.29 -20.43
N VAL A 260 -4.48 0.49 -19.89
CA VAL A 260 -4.22 1.52 -18.86
C VAL A 260 -4.72 2.88 -19.33
N ASP A 261 -4.32 3.28 -20.54
CA ASP A 261 -4.70 4.58 -21.10
C ASP A 261 -6.21 4.70 -21.29
N ARG A 262 -6.88 3.62 -21.70
CA ARG A 262 -8.35 3.63 -21.88
C ARG A 262 -9.07 3.83 -20.55
N LEU A 263 -8.65 3.12 -19.50
CA LEU A 263 -9.26 3.17 -18.18
C LEU A 263 -8.97 4.49 -17.45
N VAL A 264 -7.76 5.04 -17.60
CA VAL A 264 -7.42 6.38 -17.09
C VAL A 264 -8.21 7.45 -17.87
N LEU A 265 -8.25 7.38 -19.20
CA LEU A 265 -8.99 8.33 -20.02
C LEU A 265 -10.51 8.31 -19.71
N ALA A 266 -11.10 7.13 -19.49
CA ALA A 266 -12.49 7.00 -19.09
C ALA A 266 -12.77 7.69 -17.75
N LYS A 267 -11.86 7.52 -16.77
CA LYS A 267 -11.93 8.21 -15.48
C LYS A 267 -11.80 9.72 -15.65
N LEU A 268 -10.81 10.20 -16.41
CA LEU A 268 -10.57 11.61 -16.68
C LEU A 268 -11.77 12.30 -17.36
N LYS A 269 -12.42 11.64 -18.33
CA LYS A 269 -13.67 12.13 -18.95
C LYS A 269 -14.80 12.29 -17.93
N LYS A 270 -14.92 11.37 -16.98
CA LYS A 270 -15.96 11.40 -15.92
C LYS A 270 -15.80 12.59 -14.98
N VAL A 271 -14.56 12.92 -14.61
CA VAL A 271 -14.22 14.08 -13.76
C VAL A 271 -14.06 15.39 -14.57
N GLY A 272 -14.11 15.33 -15.91
CA GLY A 272 -13.95 16.48 -16.79
C GLY A 272 -12.51 16.98 -16.96
N ILE A 273 -11.52 16.24 -16.47
CA ILE A 273 -10.13 16.67 -16.43
C ILE A 273 -9.43 16.26 -17.72
N ARG A 274 -8.79 17.19 -18.44
CA ARG A 274 -8.00 16.85 -19.62
C ARG A 274 -6.57 16.45 -19.21
N PRO A 275 -6.04 15.36 -19.77
CA PRO A 275 -4.64 15.01 -19.54
C PRO A 275 -3.71 16.06 -20.13
N SER A 276 -2.52 16.21 -19.54
CA SER A 276 -1.45 17.01 -20.12
C SER A 276 -0.92 16.40 -21.42
N GLU A 277 -0.11 17.16 -22.15
CA GLU A 277 0.59 16.65 -23.33
C GLU A 277 1.64 15.60 -22.95
N LEU A 278 2.16 14.89 -23.96
CA LEU A 278 3.30 14.00 -23.75
C LEU A 278 4.53 14.80 -23.30
N SER A 279 5.33 14.18 -22.42
CA SER A 279 6.63 14.73 -22.07
C SER A 279 7.55 14.75 -23.28
N SER A 280 8.53 15.65 -23.29
CA SER A 280 9.62 15.60 -24.26
C SER A 280 10.46 14.33 -24.09
N ASP A 281 11.32 14.05 -25.06
CA ASP A 281 12.18 12.88 -25.03
C ASP A 281 13.27 12.97 -23.96
N GLU A 282 13.78 14.18 -23.68
CA GLU A 282 14.73 14.44 -22.60
C GLU A 282 14.11 14.11 -21.23
N VAL A 283 12.89 14.59 -21.00
CA VAL A 283 12.14 14.34 -19.76
C VAL A 283 11.84 12.85 -19.63
N PHE A 284 11.32 12.21 -20.69
CA PHE A 284 11.01 10.77 -20.68
C PHE A 284 12.24 9.93 -20.38
N LEU A 285 13.36 10.20 -21.08
CA LEU A 285 14.63 9.50 -20.90
C LEU A 285 15.11 9.60 -19.46
N ARG A 286 15.19 10.82 -18.93
CA ARG A 286 15.66 11.06 -17.55
C ARG A 286 14.77 10.36 -16.54
N ARG A 287 13.45 10.55 -16.64
CA ARG A 287 12.46 9.95 -15.76
C ARG A 287 12.60 8.43 -15.73
N LEU A 288 12.70 7.81 -16.91
CA LEU A 288 12.80 6.37 -17.05
C LEU A 288 14.08 5.80 -16.41
N PHE A 289 15.23 6.45 -16.62
CA PHE A 289 16.49 6.04 -15.99
C PHE A 289 16.44 6.11 -14.46
N LEU A 290 15.88 7.19 -13.92
CA LEU A 290 15.73 7.37 -12.47
C LEU A 290 14.73 6.40 -11.85
N ASP A 291 13.63 6.13 -12.55
CA ASP A 291 12.55 5.28 -12.06
C ASP A 291 12.84 3.78 -12.14
N VAL A 292 13.48 3.32 -13.23
CA VAL A 292 13.68 1.89 -13.51
C VAL A 292 14.97 1.39 -12.88
N ILE A 293 16.05 2.16 -12.98
CA ILE A 293 17.39 1.71 -12.57
C ILE A 293 18.06 2.60 -11.52
N GLY A 294 17.45 3.74 -11.15
CA GLY A 294 17.94 4.61 -10.09
C GLY A 294 19.24 5.33 -10.42
N THR A 295 19.46 5.69 -11.69
CA THR A 295 20.69 6.36 -12.15
C THR A 295 20.37 7.46 -13.15
N LEU A 296 21.36 8.31 -13.44
CA LEU A 296 21.25 9.25 -14.56
C LEU A 296 21.68 8.55 -15.87
N PRO A 297 21.14 8.92 -17.04
CA PRO A 297 21.72 8.52 -18.31
C PRO A 297 23.10 9.17 -18.48
N THR A 298 23.98 8.50 -19.23
CA THR A 298 25.22 9.11 -19.72
C THR A 298 24.94 10.11 -20.85
N SER A 299 25.84 11.06 -21.09
CA SER A 299 25.71 12.02 -22.17
C SER A 299 25.59 11.35 -23.55
N ASP A 300 26.33 10.26 -23.78
CA ASP A 300 26.21 9.45 -25.01
C ASP A 300 24.84 8.79 -25.16
N GLU A 301 24.29 8.22 -24.07
CA GLU A 301 22.93 7.67 -24.07
C GLU A 301 21.89 8.75 -24.40
N VAL A 302 22.04 9.96 -23.84
CA VAL A 302 21.18 11.11 -24.15
C VAL A 302 21.28 11.47 -25.63
N ARG A 303 22.48 11.73 -26.14
CA ARG A 303 22.69 12.12 -27.55
C ARG A 303 22.14 11.06 -28.51
N LYS A 304 22.40 9.77 -28.24
CA LYS A 304 21.90 8.66 -29.06
C LYS A 304 20.38 8.58 -29.05
N PHE A 305 19.75 8.72 -27.89
CA PHE A 305 18.29 8.65 -27.77
C PHE A 305 17.58 9.82 -28.46
N LEU A 306 18.13 11.04 -28.36
CA LEU A 306 17.57 12.23 -29.02
C LEU A 306 17.76 12.20 -30.55
N ALA A 307 18.86 11.60 -31.01
CA ALA A 307 19.13 11.38 -32.43
C ALA A 307 18.22 10.30 -33.04
N ASP A 308 17.81 9.28 -32.27
CA ASP A 308 16.92 8.23 -32.74
C ASP A 308 15.51 8.78 -33.04
N LYS A 309 15.05 8.55 -34.27
CA LYS A 309 13.73 8.96 -34.78
C LYS A 309 12.76 7.79 -34.92
N SER A 310 13.15 6.59 -34.48
CA SER A 310 12.29 5.41 -34.53
C SER A 310 11.04 5.62 -33.66
N PRO A 311 9.83 5.31 -34.15
CA PRO A 311 8.59 5.51 -33.42
C PRO A 311 8.49 4.66 -32.14
N ASP A 312 9.25 3.56 -32.07
CA ASP A 312 9.27 2.60 -30.96
C ASP A 312 10.48 2.80 -30.01
N LYS A 313 11.25 3.88 -30.16
CA LYS A 313 12.48 4.09 -29.37
C LYS A 313 12.25 4.10 -27.85
N ARG A 314 11.09 4.60 -27.40
CA ARG A 314 10.71 4.62 -25.97
C ARG A 314 10.52 3.21 -25.43
N SER A 315 9.78 2.37 -26.16
CA SER A 315 9.57 0.96 -25.82
C SER A 315 10.88 0.16 -25.84
N LYS A 316 11.72 0.37 -26.86
CA LYS A 316 13.05 -0.23 -26.94
C LYS A 316 13.93 0.13 -25.75
N LEU A 317 13.90 1.39 -25.32
CA LEU A 317 14.65 1.84 -24.16
C LEU A 317 14.14 1.21 -22.86
N ILE A 318 12.82 1.09 -22.69
CA ILE A 318 12.22 0.38 -21.55
C ILE A 318 12.77 -1.04 -21.45
N ASP A 319 12.74 -1.79 -22.55
CA ASP A 319 13.27 -3.16 -22.58
C ASP A 319 14.77 -3.21 -22.27
N GLN A 320 15.56 -2.29 -22.83
CA GLN A 320 17.00 -2.22 -22.56
C GLN A 320 17.30 -1.98 -21.07
N LEU A 321 16.57 -1.08 -20.41
CA LEU A 321 16.80 -0.77 -18.99
C LEU A 321 16.38 -1.89 -18.06
N LEU A 322 15.32 -2.64 -18.39
CA LEU A 322 14.89 -3.81 -17.60
C LEU A 322 15.89 -4.98 -17.63
N GLU A 323 16.77 -5.02 -18.62
CA GLU A 323 17.85 -6.01 -18.71
C GLU A 323 19.18 -5.53 -18.09
N ARG A 324 19.25 -4.28 -17.65
CA ARG A 324 20.47 -3.75 -17.02
C ARG A 324 20.69 -4.31 -15.61
N PRO A 325 21.96 -4.56 -15.19
CA PRO A 325 22.25 -5.02 -13.82
C PRO A 325 21.71 -4.10 -12.73
N GLU A 326 21.64 -2.79 -13.00
CA GLU A 326 21.11 -1.80 -12.06
C GLU A 326 19.64 -2.02 -11.70
N TYR A 327 18.84 -2.59 -12.61
CA TYR A 327 17.47 -2.97 -12.33
C TYR A 327 17.41 -3.88 -11.10
N GLY A 328 18.20 -4.95 -11.10
CA GLY A 328 18.29 -5.86 -9.97
C GLY A 328 18.77 -5.16 -8.70
N MET A 329 19.78 -4.29 -8.79
CA MET A 329 20.32 -3.57 -7.62
C MET A 329 19.25 -2.70 -6.97
N TYR A 330 18.58 -1.87 -7.77
CA TYR A 330 17.61 -0.90 -7.30
C TYR A 330 16.36 -1.56 -6.74
N TRP A 331 15.78 -2.52 -7.47
CA TRP A 331 14.57 -3.20 -7.04
C TRP A 331 14.82 -4.16 -5.87
N ALA A 332 16.00 -4.78 -5.74
CA ALA A 332 16.33 -5.57 -4.54
C ALA A 332 16.38 -4.70 -3.28
N THR A 333 16.83 -3.45 -3.41
CA THR A 333 16.81 -2.46 -2.31
C THR A 333 15.37 -2.11 -1.92
N LYS A 334 14.49 -1.88 -2.90
CA LYS A 334 13.05 -1.61 -2.67
C LYS A 334 12.32 -2.81 -2.05
N PHE A 335 12.48 -4.01 -2.61
CA PHE A 335 11.89 -5.23 -2.07
C PHE A 335 12.42 -5.56 -0.67
N SER A 336 13.68 -5.21 -0.37
CA SER A 336 14.23 -5.33 0.97
C SER A 336 13.51 -4.43 1.98
N ASP A 337 12.96 -3.29 1.54
CA ASP A 337 12.15 -2.40 2.37
C ASP A 337 10.84 -3.09 2.75
N TRP A 338 10.12 -3.61 1.75
CA TRP A 338 8.83 -4.29 1.93
C TRP A 338 8.93 -5.59 2.73
N THR A 339 9.97 -6.37 2.48
CA THR A 339 10.16 -7.70 3.10
C THR A 339 10.86 -7.62 4.46
N GLY A 340 11.29 -6.43 4.88
CA GLY A 340 11.80 -6.17 6.22
C GLY A 340 13.21 -6.72 6.47
N ASN A 341 14.12 -6.52 5.50
CA ASN A 341 15.56 -6.81 5.64
C ASN A 341 16.24 -5.79 6.60
N ASP A 342 15.95 -5.93 7.90
CA ASP A 342 16.47 -5.09 8.99
C ASP A 342 17.62 -5.79 9.70
N ASN A 343 18.81 -5.19 9.59
CA ASN A 343 20.05 -5.72 10.12
C ASN A 343 20.12 -5.76 11.66
N ARG A 344 19.14 -5.24 12.41
CA ARG A 344 19.06 -5.45 13.87
C ARG A 344 18.63 -6.87 14.24
N PHE A 345 17.72 -7.40 13.44
CA PHE A 345 17.00 -8.63 13.76
C PHE A 345 17.46 -9.81 12.93
N THR A 346 18.26 -9.60 11.89
CA THR A 346 18.88 -10.68 11.11
C THR A 346 19.81 -11.54 12.00
N PRO A 347 19.98 -12.83 11.68
CA PRO A 347 20.95 -13.68 12.35
C PRO A 347 22.36 -13.11 12.30
N GLN A 348 23.13 -13.30 13.38
CA GLN A 348 24.56 -12.97 13.37
C GLN A 348 25.30 -13.83 12.34
N PRO A 349 26.29 -13.30 11.61
CA PRO A 349 26.75 -11.90 11.61
C PRO A 349 25.80 -10.99 10.80
N ARG A 350 25.07 -10.12 11.52
CA ARG A 350 23.90 -9.37 11.02
C ARG A 350 24.07 -8.69 9.67
N ALA A 351 25.17 -7.95 9.52
CA ALA A 351 25.47 -7.20 8.30
C ALA A 351 25.58 -8.13 7.09
N LYS A 352 26.28 -9.25 7.24
CA LYS A 352 26.52 -10.21 6.17
C LYS A 352 25.26 -10.99 5.80
N THR A 353 24.46 -11.36 6.79
CA THR A 353 23.17 -12.03 6.57
C THR A 353 22.17 -11.12 5.87
N GLY A 354 22.22 -9.80 6.12
CA GLY A 354 21.40 -8.83 5.38
C GLY A 354 21.78 -8.74 3.90
N TRP A 355 23.06 -8.92 3.55
CA TRP A 355 23.51 -9.04 2.15
C TRP A 355 22.97 -10.32 1.49
N LEU A 356 23.04 -11.48 2.15
CA LEU A 356 22.46 -12.73 1.58
C LEU A 356 20.97 -12.57 1.21
N TRP A 357 20.20 -11.87 2.05
CA TRP A 357 18.79 -11.56 1.75
C TRP A 357 18.65 -10.68 0.51
N HIS A 358 19.41 -9.58 0.45
CA HIS A 358 19.38 -8.62 -0.65
C HIS A 358 19.82 -9.28 -1.97
N ASP A 359 20.89 -10.07 -1.93
CA ASP A 359 21.47 -10.77 -3.07
C ASP A 359 20.52 -11.82 -3.62
N TRP A 360 19.81 -12.53 -2.73
CA TRP A 360 18.74 -13.44 -3.12
C TRP A 360 17.62 -12.70 -3.86
N LEU A 361 17.13 -11.58 -3.34
CA LEU A 361 16.12 -10.76 -4.03
C LEU A 361 16.63 -10.28 -5.39
N ARG A 362 17.88 -9.80 -5.45
CA ARG A 362 18.50 -9.33 -6.68
C ARG A 362 18.56 -10.42 -7.74
N ASP A 363 19.00 -11.62 -7.38
CA ASP A 363 19.04 -12.78 -8.28
C ASP A 363 17.64 -13.12 -8.81
N LYS A 364 16.62 -13.14 -7.93
CA LYS A 364 15.23 -13.44 -8.34
C LYS A 364 14.68 -12.40 -9.31
N LEU A 365 14.95 -11.11 -9.06
CA LEU A 365 14.51 -10.01 -9.93
C LEU A 365 15.22 -10.01 -11.29
N VAL A 366 16.55 -10.19 -11.32
CA VAL A 366 17.32 -10.24 -12.57
C VAL A 366 16.88 -11.40 -13.44
N ARG A 367 16.64 -12.58 -12.85
CA ARG A 367 16.15 -13.76 -13.58
C ARG A 367 14.66 -13.72 -13.87
N ASN A 368 13.97 -12.64 -13.49
CA ASN A 368 12.53 -12.47 -13.64
C ASN A 368 11.74 -13.68 -13.09
N VAL A 369 12.11 -14.16 -11.91
CA VAL A 369 11.34 -15.21 -11.23
C VAL A 369 9.93 -14.66 -10.93
N PRO A 370 8.87 -15.42 -11.23
CA PRO A 370 7.50 -15.02 -10.92
C PRO A 370 7.34 -14.50 -9.47
N TYR A 371 6.63 -13.40 -9.30
CA TYR A 371 6.52 -12.76 -7.99
C TYR A 371 5.85 -13.66 -6.95
N ASP A 372 4.87 -14.47 -7.33
CA ASP A 372 4.24 -15.46 -6.45
C ASP A 372 5.25 -16.50 -5.94
N GLU A 373 6.20 -16.94 -6.77
CA GLU A 373 7.30 -17.82 -6.37
C GLU A 373 8.32 -17.11 -5.45
N ILE A 374 8.56 -15.80 -5.66
CA ILE A 374 9.36 -14.99 -4.71
C ILE A 374 8.67 -14.94 -3.34
N VAL A 375 7.36 -14.74 -3.31
CA VAL A 375 6.56 -14.75 -2.07
C VAL A 375 6.57 -16.13 -1.42
N GLY A 376 6.37 -17.21 -2.18
CA GLY A 376 6.53 -18.59 -1.71
C GLY A 376 7.91 -18.83 -1.12
N GLY A 377 8.95 -18.31 -1.77
CA GLY A 377 10.33 -18.33 -1.30
C GLY A 377 10.54 -17.74 0.09
N PHE A 378 9.66 -16.84 0.56
CA PHE A 378 9.64 -16.38 1.94
C PHE A 378 8.72 -17.21 2.84
N LEU A 379 7.47 -17.43 2.41
CA LEU A 379 6.42 -17.99 3.25
C LEU A 379 6.67 -19.47 3.58
N VAL A 380 6.97 -20.29 2.58
CA VAL A 380 7.16 -21.75 2.75
C VAL A 380 8.64 -22.13 2.90
N ALA A 381 9.50 -21.15 3.18
CA ALA A 381 10.93 -21.39 3.30
C ALA A 381 11.26 -22.46 4.35
N THR A 382 12.16 -23.36 3.96
CA THR A 382 12.82 -24.34 4.84
C THR A 382 14.32 -24.34 4.50
N THR A 383 15.15 -24.68 5.47
CA THR A 383 16.60 -24.61 5.25
C THR A 383 17.10 -25.68 4.29
N ARG A 384 16.52 -26.89 4.32
CA ARG A 384 16.95 -27.99 3.43
C ARG A 384 16.34 -27.93 2.04
N GLU A 385 15.14 -27.36 1.87
CA GLU A 385 14.43 -27.35 0.57
C GLU A 385 14.24 -28.77 -0.01
N GLY A 386 14.10 -29.78 0.87
CA GLY A 386 14.02 -31.19 0.48
C GLY A 386 15.35 -31.81 0.04
N ARG A 387 16.47 -31.07 0.10
CA ARG A 387 17.80 -31.55 -0.31
C ARG A 387 18.48 -32.39 0.76
N PRO A 388 19.38 -33.31 0.37
CA PRO A 388 20.22 -34.07 1.31
C PRO A 388 21.02 -33.15 2.25
N LEU A 389 21.25 -33.61 3.48
CA LEU A 389 21.97 -32.84 4.49
C LEU A 389 23.40 -32.46 4.05
N ASP A 390 24.10 -33.36 3.38
CA ASP A 390 25.49 -33.14 2.95
C ASP A 390 25.60 -31.98 1.94
N ASP A 391 24.65 -31.85 1.03
CA ASP A 391 24.58 -30.75 0.06
C ASP A 391 24.35 -29.41 0.77
N VAL A 392 23.42 -29.39 1.73
CA VAL A 392 23.11 -28.19 2.53
C VAL A 392 24.32 -27.76 3.37
N ILE A 393 25.07 -28.73 3.91
CA ILE A 393 26.32 -28.47 4.64
C ILE A 393 27.40 -27.90 3.71
N ALA A 394 27.52 -28.44 2.49
CA ALA A 394 28.48 -27.94 1.50
C ALA A 394 28.17 -26.51 1.08
N ASP A 395 26.88 -26.20 0.84
CA ASP A 395 26.40 -24.83 0.59
C ASP A 395 26.76 -23.91 1.74
N TYR A 396 26.45 -24.32 2.99
CA TYR A 396 26.72 -23.51 4.17
C TYR A 396 28.20 -23.19 4.33
N LYS A 397 29.09 -24.17 4.11
CA LYS A 397 30.54 -23.96 4.13
C LYS A 397 30.98 -22.97 3.05
N THR A 398 30.38 -23.05 1.87
CA THR A 398 30.65 -22.14 0.75
C THR A 398 30.17 -20.73 1.05
N ILE A 399 28.95 -20.59 1.58
CA ILE A 399 28.37 -19.33 2.05
C ILE A 399 29.29 -18.71 3.11
N GLU A 400 29.65 -19.45 4.18
CA GLU A 400 30.55 -18.96 5.22
C GLU A 400 31.90 -18.48 4.66
N LYS A 401 32.46 -19.21 3.69
CA LYS A 401 33.70 -18.84 2.99
C LYS A 401 33.52 -17.56 2.16
N ASN A 402 32.44 -17.44 1.40
CA ASN A 402 32.15 -16.30 0.53
C ASN A 402 31.77 -15.05 1.33
N LEU A 403 31.13 -15.21 2.49
CA LEU A 403 30.82 -14.15 3.43
C LEU A 403 32.07 -13.42 3.95
N VAL A 404 33.28 -13.98 3.79
CA VAL A 404 34.55 -13.26 4.06
C VAL A 404 34.82 -12.20 2.99
N LYS A 405 34.40 -12.42 1.75
CA LYS A 405 34.60 -11.53 0.59
C LYS A 405 33.54 -10.43 0.47
N GLY A 406 32.47 -10.49 1.27
CA GLY A 406 31.44 -9.45 1.38
C GLY A 406 30.25 -9.57 0.44
N PHE A 407 30.25 -10.56 -0.47
CA PHE A 407 29.17 -10.80 -1.43
C PHE A 407 29.07 -12.30 -1.78
N ASP A 408 27.86 -12.85 -1.93
CA ASP A 408 27.63 -14.20 -2.46
C ASP A 408 26.56 -14.15 -3.56
N ASP A 409 27.00 -13.96 -4.82
CA ASP A 409 26.14 -13.98 -6.01
C ASP A 409 25.74 -15.39 -6.46
N GLY A 410 26.29 -16.42 -5.79
CA GLY A 410 26.13 -17.80 -6.19
C GLY A 410 25.28 -18.60 -5.22
N THR A 411 25.83 -18.95 -4.06
CA THR A 411 25.35 -20.13 -3.33
C THR A 411 24.00 -19.88 -2.66
N TYR A 412 23.92 -18.85 -1.81
CA TYR A 412 22.66 -18.51 -1.16
C TYR A 412 21.67 -17.87 -2.14
N ALA A 413 22.13 -16.97 -3.01
CA ALA A 413 21.26 -16.24 -3.93
C ALA A 413 20.48 -17.19 -4.87
N ARG A 414 21.08 -18.30 -5.29
CA ARG A 414 20.46 -19.30 -6.18
C ARG A 414 19.47 -20.25 -5.51
N ARG A 415 19.39 -20.26 -4.16
CA ARG A 415 18.41 -21.07 -3.44
C ARG A 415 16.99 -20.73 -3.85
N LYS A 416 16.08 -21.72 -3.73
CA LYS A 416 14.66 -21.51 -4.01
C LYS A 416 14.04 -20.58 -2.97
N THR A 417 14.42 -20.73 -1.71
CA THR A 417 13.80 -20.06 -0.57
C THR A 417 14.79 -19.16 0.18
N ASN A 418 14.25 -18.24 0.96
CA ASN A 418 14.98 -17.32 1.82
C ASN A 418 14.60 -17.58 3.29
N ASP A 419 15.26 -18.56 3.89
CA ASP A 419 15.01 -18.99 5.27
C ASP A 419 15.48 -17.98 6.32
N ILE A 420 16.29 -16.97 5.94
CA ILE A 420 16.66 -15.84 6.80
C ILE A 420 15.40 -15.09 7.29
N PHE A 421 14.32 -15.03 6.48
CA PHE A 421 13.06 -14.44 6.91
C PHE A 421 12.54 -15.06 8.22
N TRP A 422 12.63 -16.38 8.35
CA TRP A 422 12.25 -17.06 9.58
C TRP A 422 13.34 -16.98 10.64
N LEU A 423 14.62 -17.00 10.29
CA LEU A 423 15.70 -16.89 11.27
C LEU A 423 15.80 -15.50 11.92
N LYS A 424 15.16 -14.47 11.35
CA LYS A 424 15.01 -13.13 11.94
C LYS A 424 14.38 -13.19 13.33
N ALA A 425 15.01 -12.54 14.31
CA ALA A 425 14.61 -12.57 15.72
C ALA A 425 13.16 -12.10 15.94
N GLY A 426 12.72 -11.04 15.25
CA GLY A 426 11.34 -10.55 15.33
C GLY A 426 10.31 -11.59 14.89
N ASN A 427 10.65 -12.40 13.88
CA ASN A 427 9.74 -13.39 13.30
C ASN A 427 9.64 -14.64 14.17
N SER A 428 10.31 -14.71 15.33
CA SER A 428 10.12 -15.78 16.35
C SER A 428 8.73 -15.78 16.98
N ARG A 429 8.02 -14.66 16.89
CA ARG A 429 6.62 -14.55 17.28
C ARG A 429 5.76 -14.72 16.02
N PRO A 430 4.86 -15.73 15.96
CA PRO A 430 3.97 -15.94 14.83
C PRO A 430 3.17 -14.69 14.44
N GLU A 431 2.73 -13.91 15.43
CA GLU A 431 1.96 -12.68 15.22
C GLU A 431 2.78 -11.62 14.47
N THR A 432 4.08 -11.51 14.79
CA THR A 432 4.98 -10.58 14.08
C THR A 432 5.21 -11.03 12.65
N ALA A 433 5.49 -12.32 12.43
CA ALA A 433 5.72 -12.85 11.08
C ALA A 433 4.47 -12.76 10.20
N GLY A 434 3.29 -13.06 10.76
CA GLY A 434 2.04 -12.98 10.01
C GLY A 434 1.61 -11.56 9.70
N MET A 435 1.78 -10.61 10.63
CA MET A 435 1.56 -9.19 10.32
C MET A 435 2.51 -8.71 9.21
N GLN A 436 3.79 -9.09 9.26
CA GLN A 436 4.74 -8.76 8.20
C GLN A 436 4.31 -9.30 6.84
N ALA A 437 3.88 -10.57 6.78
CA ALA A 437 3.43 -11.17 5.54
C ALA A 437 2.13 -10.52 5.01
N ALA A 438 1.16 -10.21 5.88
CA ALA A 438 -0.06 -9.54 5.47
C ALA A 438 0.21 -8.13 4.89
N TYR A 439 1.13 -7.39 5.49
CA TYR A 439 1.44 -6.03 5.05
C TYR A 439 2.26 -6.08 3.75
N ALA A 440 3.34 -6.88 3.75
CA ALA A 440 4.27 -6.97 2.63
C ALA A 440 3.64 -7.61 1.39
N PHE A 441 2.73 -8.57 1.53
CA PHE A 441 2.24 -9.35 0.38
C PHE A 441 0.75 -9.24 0.11
N LEU A 442 -0.09 -8.82 1.07
CA LEU A 442 -1.54 -8.71 0.88
C LEU A 442 -2.03 -7.27 0.85
N GLY A 443 -1.21 -6.30 1.29
CA GLY A 443 -1.65 -4.91 1.46
C GLY A 443 -2.69 -4.74 2.58
N VAL A 444 -2.81 -5.73 3.48
CA VAL A 444 -3.84 -5.75 4.53
C VAL A 444 -3.24 -5.42 5.89
N ARG A 445 -3.77 -4.38 6.53
CA ARG A 445 -3.32 -3.90 7.85
C ARG A 445 -4.09 -4.53 9.01
N LEU A 446 -3.64 -5.71 9.44
CA LEU A 446 -4.27 -6.47 10.53
C LEU A 446 -3.95 -5.99 11.96
N ALA A 447 -3.12 -4.96 12.18
CA ALA A 447 -2.72 -4.55 13.54
C ALA A 447 -3.89 -4.17 14.44
N CYS A 448 -4.88 -3.42 13.92
CA CYS A 448 -6.07 -3.04 14.69
C CYS A 448 -6.90 -4.27 15.07
N ALA A 449 -6.99 -5.24 14.17
CA ALA A 449 -7.70 -6.51 14.36
C ALA A 449 -7.12 -7.38 15.49
N ARG A 450 -5.95 -7.04 16.05
CA ARG A 450 -5.33 -7.77 17.15
C ARG A 450 -6.09 -7.62 18.47
N CYS A 451 -6.64 -6.43 18.74
CA CYS A 451 -7.23 -6.11 20.03
C CYS A 451 -8.74 -5.84 19.95
N HIS A 452 -9.24 -5.41 18.79
CA HIS A 452 -10.65 -5.14 18.52
C HIS A 452 -10.94 -5.40 17.04
N LYS A 453 -12.19 -5.32 16.59
CA LYS A 453 -12.49 -5.38 15.14
C LYS A 453 -11.84 -4.19 14.42
N HIS A 454 -11.30 -4.39 13.23
CA HIS A 454 -10.75 -3.28 12.42
C HIS A 454 -11.83 -2.19 12.22
N PRO A 455 -11.52 -0.91 12.48
CA PRO A 455 -12.53 0.16 12.47
C PRO A 455 -13.02 0.51 11.06
N PHE A 456 -12.16 0.36 10.06
CA PHE A 456 -12.42 0.74 8.67
C PHE A 456 -12.52 -0.47 7.73
N ASP A 457 -12.59 -1.69 8.28
CA ASP A 457 -12.56 -2.91 7.48
C ASP A 457 -13.28 -4.07 8.19
N ARG A 458 -13.50 -5.17 7.47
CA ARG A 458 -14.23 -6.35 7.95
C ARG A 458 -13.44 -7.22 8.93
N TRP A 459 -12.14 -6.99 9.10
CA TRP A 459 -11.24 -7.90 9.82
C TRP A 459 -11.55 -7.98 11.32
N THR A 460 -11.84 -9.19 11.78
CA THR A 460 -12.12 -9.49 13.19
C THR A 460 -10.88 -10.00 13.93
N GLN A 461 -10.95 -10.06 15.26
CA GLN A 461 -9.94 -10.75 16.07
C GLN A 461 -9.83 -12.25 15.73
N GLU A 462 -10.93 -12.88 15.29
CA GLU A 462 -10.89 -14.27 14.83
C GLU A 462 -10.08 -14.40 13.54
N ASP A 463 -10.27 -13.48 12.59
CA ASP A 463 -9.49 -13.46 11.34
C ASP A 463 -8.01 -13.19 11.62
N PHE A 464 -7.71 -12.24 12.51
CA PHE A 464 -6.35 -11.99 12.98
C PHE A 464 -5.71 -13.26 13.53
N ASN A 465 -6.32 -13.86 14.56
CA ASN A 465 -5.77 -15.04 15.23
C ASN A 465 -5.66 -16.26 14.30
N GLY A 466 -6.67 -16.45 13.44
CA GLY A 466 -6.68 -17.52 12.45
C GLY A 466 -5.58 -17.36 11.41
N PHE A 467 -5.33 -16.15 10.92
CA PHE A 467 -4.25 -15.89 9.97
C PHE A 467 -2.87 -16.04 10.62
N MET A 468 -2.66 -15.50 11.82
CA MET A 468 -1.39 -15.62 12.55
C MET A 468 -1.02 -17.08 12.85
N ALA A 469 -2.00 -17.98 12.98
CA ALA A 469 -1.76 -19.38 13.24
C ALA A 469 -0.97 -20.10 12.13
N PHE A 470 -1.03 -19.67 10.86
CA PHE A 470 -0.17 -20.21 9.79
C PHE A 470 1.33 -20.08 10.12
N PHE A 471 1.70 -19.02 10.83
CA PHE A 471 3.08 -18.68 11.19
C PHE A 471 3.56 -19.38 12.45
N SER A 472 2.69 -20.18 13.08
CA SER A 472 3.02 -21.03 14.23
C SER A 472 3.41 -22.46 13.85
N ALA A 473 3.23 -22.84 12.57
CA ALA A 473 3.58 -24.14 12.02
C ALA A 473 5.07 -24.28 11.60
N VAL A 474 5.93 -23.40 12.13
CA VAL A 474 7.35 -23.34 11.79
C VAL A 474 8.18 -23.36 13.06
N ASP A 475 9.25 -24.15 13.07
CA ASP A 475 10.22 -24.18 14.16
C ASP A 475 11.64 -23.92 13.65
N ARG A 476 12.49 -23.48 14.57
CA ARG A 476 13.89 -23.11 14.33
C ARG A 476 14.77 -23.93 15.25
N VAL A 477 15.29 -25.01 14.71
CA VAL A 477 15.96 -26.05 15.50
C VAL A 477 17.44 -26.15 15.16
N VAL A 478 18.22 -26.75 16.06
CA VAL A 478 19.52 -27.31 15.73
C VAL A 478 19.31 -28.82 15.67
N PRO A 479 19.17 -29.40 14.47
CA PRO A 479 18.88 -30.82 14.31
C PRO A 479 20.00 -31.69 14.89
N LYS A 480 19.64 -32.87 15.41
CA LYS A 480 20.60 -33.81 16.02
C LYS A 480 21.52 -34.49 15.00
N ASP A 481 21.06 -34.59 13.76
CA ASP A 481 21.77 -35.18 12.62
C ASP A 481 22.84 -34.23 12.03
N VAL A 482 22.83 -32.95 12.39
CA VAL A 482 23.86 -32.00 11.97
C VAL A 482 25.12 -32.14 12.85
N PRO A 483 26.32 -32.36 12.27
CA PRO A 483 27.56 -32.48 13.02
C PRO A 483 27.81 -31.29 13.96
N LYS A 484 28.21 -31.58 15.22
CA LYS A 484 28.49 -30.54 16.25
C LYS A 484 29.53 -29.50 15.82
N ALA A 485 30.43 -29.84 14.89
CA ALA A 485 31.42 -28.92 14.34
C ALA A 485 30.79 -27.78 13.50
N ILE A 486 29.62 -28.02 12.91
CA ILE A 486 28.86 -27.03 12.11
C ILE A 486 27.94 -26.21 13.01
N THR A 487 27.38 -26.83 14.05
CA THR A 487 26.46 -26.16 14.98
C THR A 487 27.18 -25.31 16.05
N LYS A 488 28.50 -25.48 16.24
CA LYS A 488 29.30 -24.74 17.23
C LYS A 488 30.17 -23.67 16.57
N LYS A 489 29.85 -22.39 16.79
CA LYS A 489 30.84 -21.32 16.90
C LYS A 489 30.41 -20.34 18.01
N LYS A 490 31.24 -20.20 19.04
CA LYS A 490 30.98 -19.46 20.30
C LYS A 490 31.30 -17.95 20.19
N SER A 491 31.71 -17.43 19.03
CA SER A 491 32.03 -16.01 18.87
C SER A 491 30.86 -15.23 18.29
N GLN A 492 30.75 -13.94 18.64
CA GLN A 492 29.74 -13.05 18.06
C GLN A 492 29.90 -12.83 16.53
N SER A 493 30.99 -13.32 15.94
CA SER A 493 31.37 -13.15 14.53
C SER A 493 30.94 -14.28 13.60
N SER A 494 30.34 -15.35 14.12
CA SER A 494 30.00 -16.55 13.34
C SER A 494 28.51 -16.72 13.07
N PHE A 495 28.18 -17.23 11.87
CA PHE A 495 26.84 -17.67 11.53
C PHE A 495 26.54 -18.94 12.33
N VAL A 496 25.47 -18.93 13.12
CA VAL A 496 25.06 -20.13 13.88
C VAL A 496 24.09 -20.92 13.03
N TYR A 497 24.46 -22.14 12.68
CA TYR A 497 23.58 -23.03 11.92
C TYR A 497 22.30 -23.31 12.71
N ARG A 498 21.16 -22.91 12.15
CA ARG A 498 19.82 -23.25 12.61
C ARG A 498 18.98 -23.58 11.40
N GLU A 499 18.22 -24.66 11.51
CA GLU A 499 17.31 -25.12 10.46
C GLU A 499 15.92 -24.55 10.68
N VAL A 500 15.33 -24.00 9.62
CA VAL A 500 13.90 -23.70 9.54
C VAL A 500 13.19 -24.95 9.04
N VAL A 501 12.30 -25.48 9.86
CA VAL A 501 11.52 -26.69 9.56
C VAL A 501 10.03 -26.38 9.57
N ALA A 502 9.30 -26.99 8.62
CA ALA A 502 7.84 -26.92 8.51
C ALA A 502 7.15 -27.83 9.55
N LYS A 503 7.45 -27.61 10.82
CA LYS A 503 6.89 -28.37 11.95
C LYS A 503 6.69 -27.41 13.12
N PRO A 504 5.52 -27.39 13.79
CA PRO A 504 5.33 -26.57 14.98
C PRO A 504 6.12 -27.10 16.16
N SER A 505 6.58 -26.19 17.03
CA SER A 505 7.12 -26.56 18.34
C SER A 505 6.01 -27.15 19.24
N ALA A 506 6.40 -27.87 20.29
CA ALA A 506 5.47 -28.46 21.25
C ALA A 506 4.51 -27.42 21.87
N LYS A 507 4.95 -26.16 22.00
CA LYS A 507 4.15 -25.03 22.48
C LYS A 507 2.96 -24.74 21.56
N TYR A 508 3.17 -24.74 20.25
CA TYR A 508 2.15 -24.32 19.27
C TYR A 508 1.30 -25.48 18.74
N LEU A 509 1.78 -26.73 18.82
CA LEU A 509 1.05 -27.90 18.34
C LEU A 509 -0.36 -28.04 18.94
N ARG A 510 -0.50 -27.81 20.26
CA ARG A 510 -1.82 -27.86 20.92
C ARG A 510 -2.74 -26.74 20.43
N SER A 511 -2.21 -25.54 20.23
CA SER A 511 -2.96 -24.38 19.75
C SER A 511 -3.48 -24.60 18.32
N LEU A 512 -2.62 -25.11 17.43
CA LEU A 512 -2.97 -25.42 16.04
C LEU A 512 -4.08 -26.46 15.93
N LYS A 513 -4.06 -27.49 16.78
CA LYS A 513 -5.13 -28.51 16.82
C LYS A 513 -6.47 -27.96 17.31
N ARG A 514 -6.44 -27.06 18.31
CA ARG A 514 -7.66 -26.46 18.88
C ARG A 514 -8.25 -25.35 18.00
N SER A 515 -7.38 -24.55 17.38
CA SER A 515 -7.76 -23.39 16.59
C SER A 515 -6.95 -23.42 15.29
N PRO A 516 -7.42 -24.18 14.29
CA PRO A 516 -6.72 -24.30 13.02
C PRO A 516 -6.55 -22.95 12.32
N PRO A 517 -5.45 -22.77 11.55
CA PRO A 517 -5.27 -21.60 10.69
C PRO A 517 -6.48 -21.29 9.83
N LYS A 518 -6.70 -20.00 9.54
CA LYS A 518 -7.82 -19.50 8.74
C LYS A 518 -7.31 -18.51 7.70
N LEU A 519 -7.64 -18.74 6.44
CA LEU A 519 -7.38 -17.79 5.36
C LEU A 519 -8.21 -16.51 5.61
N LEU A 520 -7.72 -15.34 5.19
CA LEU A 520 -8.47 -14.09 5.39
C LEU A 520 -9.79 -14.14 4.62
N ALA A 521 -10.90 -13.95 5.33
CA ALA A 521 -12.27 -14.13 4.81
C ALA A 521 -12.50 -15.49 4.10
N GLY A 522 -11.71 -16.51 4.47
CA GLY A 522 -11.73 -17.82 3.84
C GLY A 522 -11.92 -18.97 4.82
N LYS A 523 -11.69 -20.18 4.32
CA LYS A 523 -11.86 -21.42 5.08
C LYS A 523 -10.71 -21.64 6.07
N ARG A 524 -10.98 -22.46 7.09
CA ARG A 524 -9.95 -23.00 7.98
C ARG A 524 -9.14 -24.08 7.27
N VAL A 525 -7.85 -24.14 7.57
CA VAL A 525 -6.90 -25.13 7.08
C VAL A 525 -6.45 -25.98 8.27
N PRO A 526 -6.98 -27.21 8.44
CA PRO A 526 -6.56 -28.11 9.51
C PRO A 526 -5.06 -28.40 9.47
N TYR A 527 -4.43 -28.47 10.64
CA TYR A 527 -3.06 -28.94 10.75
C TYR A 527 -3.03 -30.47 10.68
N GLU A 528 -2.28 -31.01 9.72
CA GLU A 528 -2.00 -32.44 9.57
C GLU A 528 -0.50 -32.68 9.74
N GLU A 529 -0.13 -33.73 10.47
CA GLU A 529 1.28 -34.04 10.69
C GLU A 529 1.97 -34.40 9.37
N GLY A 530 3.12 -33.77 9.10
CA GLY A 530 3.87 -33.96 7.85
C GLY A 530 3.43 -33.07 6.68
N LYS A 531 2.36 -32.26 6.83
CA LYS A 531 1.94 -31.27 5.82
C LYS A 531 2.21 -29.85 6.30
N ASP A 532 2.75 -29.01 5.42
CA ASP A 532 2.97 -27.60 5.71
C ASP A 532 1.71 -26.78 5.41
N VAL A 533 1.01 -26.33 6.46
CA VAL A 533 -0.19 -25.48 6.30
C VAL A 533 0.10 -24.16 5.57
N ARG A 534 1.37 -23.71 5.53
CA ARG A 534 1.77 -22.49 4.80
C ARG A 534 1.70 -22.68 3.29
N GLU A 535 1.79 -23.91 2.78
CA GLU A 535 1.56 -24.19 1.35
C GLU A 535 0.13 -23.81 0.98
N ALA A 536 -0.86 -24.20 1.79
CA ALA A 536 -2.26 -23.81 1.54
C ALA A 536 -2.46 -22.28 1.58
N LEU A 537 -1.72 -21.56 2.43
CA LEU A 537 -1.71 -20.10 2.44
C LEU A 537 -1.11 -19.55 1.13
N TRP A 538 0.04 -20.06 0.71
CA TRP A 538 0.70 -19.63 -0.53
C TRP A 538 -0.15 -19.92 -1.77
N GLU A 539 -0.76 -21.10 -1.85
CA GLU A 539 -1.72 -21.48 -2.89
C GLU A 539 -2.92 -20.53 -2.95
N TRP A 540 -3.49 -20.19 -1.79
CA TRP A 540 -4.57 -19.20 -1.72
C TRP A 540 -4.12 -17.81 -2.16
N MET A 541 -2.89 -17.40 -1.86
CA MET A 541 -2.39 -16.07 -2.25
C MET A 541 -2.21 -15.93 -3.76
N ARG A 542 -1.83 -17.00 -4.46
CA ARG A 542 -1.63 -17.01 -5.92
C ARG A 542 -2.85 -17.44 -6.72
N SER A 543 -3.98 -17.71 -6.06
CA SER A 543 -5.22 -18.06 -6.74
C SER A 543 -5.79 -16.84 -7.49
N PRO A 544 -6.33 -17.00 -8.71
CA PRO A 544 -6.94 -15.91 -9.47
C PRO A 544 -8.11 -15.23 -8.76
N GLU A 545 -8.76 -15.95 -7.83
CA GLU A 545 -9.87 -15.47 -7.02
C GLU A 545 -9.41 -14.66 -5.79
N ASN A 546 -8.10 -14.61 -5.53
CA ASN A 546 -7.53 -13.83 -4.43
C ASN A 546 -7.37 -12.35 -4.82
N PRO A 547 -8.06 -11.41 -4.13
CA PRO A 547 -8.01 -10.00 -4.51
C PRO A 547 -6.83 -9.23 -3.87
N TYR A 548 -5.89 -9.90 -3.19
CA TYR A 548 -4.89 -9.24 -2.34
C TYR A 548 -3.50 -9.19 -2.97
N LEU A 549 -2.93 -10.35 -3.30
CA LEU A 549 -1.51 -10.44 -3.69
C LEU A 549 -1.17 -9.58 -4.91
N SER A 550 -1.96 -9.73 -5.97
CA SER A 550 -1.78 -8.99 -7.24
C SER A 550 -2.05 -7.50 -7.06
N ARG A 551 -3.18 -7.12 -6.43
CA ARG A 551 -3.53 -5.71 -6.19
C ARG A 551 -2.48 -4.98 -5.35
N ALA A 552 -1.94 -5.62 -4.31
CA ALA A 552 -0.94 -5.01 -3.44
C ALA A 552 0.35 -4.66 -4.18
N ILE A 553 0.90 -5.59 -4.98
CA ILE A 553 2.16 -5.33 -5.70
C ILE A 553 1.96 -4.41 -6.91
N VAL A 554 0.85 -4.55 -7.64
CA VAL A 554 0.48 -3.65 -8.74
C VAL A 554 0.36 -2.22 -8.26
N ASN A 555 -0.34 -1.98 -7.14
CA ASN A 555 -0.52 -0.64 -6.60
C ASN A 555 0.80 -0.01 -6.12
N ARG A 556 1.74 -0.82 -5.59
CA ARG A 556 3.08 -0.36 -5.24
C ARG A 556 3.90 0.06 -6.45
N PHE A 557 3.86 -0.72 -7.52
CA PHE A 557 4.58 -0.39 -8.76
C PHE A 557 3.97 0.84 -9.40
N TRP A 558 2.64 0.91 -9.45
CA TRP A 558 1.91 2.08 -9.91
C TRP A 558 2.30 3.35 -9.12
N GLY A 559 2.19 3.30 -7.79
CA GLY A 559 2.55 4.43 -6.93
C GLY A 559 4.02 4.81 -7.00
N HIS A 560 4.93 3.84 -7.19
CA HIS A 560 6.35 4.12 -7.43
C HIS A 560 6.55 4.97 -8.68
N TYR A 561 5.89 4.65 -9.80
CA TYR A 561 6.05 5.35 -11.08
C TYR A 561 5.25 6.63 -11.22
N LEU A 562 4.02 6.67 -10.70
CA LEU A 562 3.09 7.79 -10.87
C LEU A 562 3.07 8.73 -9.66
N GLY A 563 3.74 8.36 -8.56
CA GLY A 563 3.85 9.16 -7.33
C GLY A 563 2.72 8.99 -6.34
N VAL A 564 1.58 8.49 -6.80
CA VAL A 564 0.38 8.22 -6.01
C VAL A 564 -0.20 6.87 -6.42
N GLY A 565 -0.62 6.07 -5.44
CA GLY A 565 -1.26 4.79 -5.70
C GLY A 565 -2.69 4.95 -6.23
N ILE A 566 -3.19 3.93 -6.93
CA ILE A 566 -4.63 3.82 -7.26
C ILE A 566 -5.43 3.71 -5.96
N VAL A 567 -4.90 2.97 -4.98
CA VAL A 567 -5.25 3.11 -3.57
C VAL A 567 -4.15 3.93 -2.91
N ASN A 568 -4.52 5.00 -2.18
CA ASN A 568 -3.56 5.85 -1.48
C ASN A 568 -4.06 6.08 -0.03
N PRO A 569 -3.23 5.89 1.02
CA PRO A 569 -1.84 5.40 1.00
C PRO A 569 -1.66 4.04 0.32
N ILE A 570 -0.50 3.81 -0.31
CA ILE A 570 -0.23 2.69 -1.23
C ILE A 570 -0.48 1.30 -0.62
N ASP A 571 -0.35 1.18 0.70
CA ASP A 571 -0.47 -0.06 1.47
C ASP A 571 -1.65 -0.03 2.47
N ASP A 572 -2.67 0.79 2.21
CA ASP A 572 -3.86 0.95 3.06
C ASP A 572 -5.14 0.47 2.38
N PHE A 573 -5.16 -0.79 1.94
CA PHE A 573 -6.37 -1.40 1.38
C PHE A 573 -7.37 -1.69 2.49
N ASN A 574 -8.48 -0.95 2.50
CA ASN A 574 -9.60 -1.20 3.40
C ASN A 574 -10.92 -0.74 2.78
N ALA A 575 -12.04 -1.12 3.38
CA ALA A 575 -13.37 -0.82 2.87
C ALA A 575 -13.71 0.69 2.85
N ALA A 576 -13.12 1.48 3.75
CA ALA A 576 -13.28 2.93 3.77
C ALA A 576 -12.37 3.67 2.77
N ASN A 577 -11.35 3.00 2.21
CA ASN A 577 -10.39 3.59 1.26
C ASN A 577 -10.43 2.88 -0.10
N PRO A 578 -11.51 3.07 -0.89
CA PRO A 578 -11.64 2.44 -2.18
C PRO A 578 -10.62 3.01 -3.19
N PRO A 579 -10.25 2.24 -4.24
CA PRO A 579 -9.37 2.73 -5.29
C PRO A 579 -9.97 3.94 -6.04
N SER A 580 -9.14 4.90 -6.46
CA SER A 580 -9.56 6.04 -7.31
C SER A 580 -10.10 5.59 -8.66
N ASN A 581 -9.54 4.51 -9.18
CA ASN A 581 -9.95 3.84 -10.41
C ASN A 581 -9.98 2.31 -10.20
N PRO A 582 -11.10 1.75 -9.67
CA PRO A 582 -11.21 0.32 -9.40
C PRO A 582 -11.03 -0.55 -10.65
N GLN A 583 -11.53 -0.10 -11.80
CA GLN A 583 -11.41 -0.81 -13.07
C GLN A 583 -9.95 -0.95 -13.51
N LEU A 584 -9.15 0.11 -13.37
CA LEU A 584 -7.72 0.09 -13.66
C LEU A 584 -6.97 -0.89 -12.76
N LEU A 585 -7.22 -0.83 -11.45
CA LEU A 585 -6.57 -1.73 -10.50
C LEU A 585 -6.92 -3.19 -10.77
N ASP A 586 -8.20 -3.47 -11.05
CA ASP A 586 -8.69 -4.81 -11.34
C ASP A 586 -8.12 -5.36 -12.64
N TRP A 587 -8.04 -4.53 -13.68
CA TRP A 587 -7.44 -4.90 -14.94
C TRP A 587 -5.94 -5.20 -14.79
N LEU A 588 -5.17 -4.32 -14.16
CA LEU A 588 -3.74 -4.54 -13.93
C LEU A 588 -3.47 -5.78 -13.07
N ALA A 589 -4.28 -6.00 -12.01
CA ALA A 589 -4.17 -7.17 -11.16
C ALA A 589 -4.46 -8.47 -11.93
N LYS A 590 -5.50 -8.46 -12.78
CA LYS A 590 -5.85 -9.58 -13.64
C LYS A 590 -4.77 -9.85 -14.68
N ASP A 591 -4.31 -8.82 -15.39
CA ASP A 591 -3.26 -8.91 -16.40
C ASP A 591 -1.97 -9.50 -15.80
N PHE A 592 -1.61 -9.07 -14.60
CA PHE A 592 -0.46 -9.60 -13.87
C PHE A 592 -0.60 -11.10 -13.53
N ILE A 593 -1.79 -11.56 -13.15
CA ILE A 593 -2.08 -12.99 -12.91
C ILE A 593 -2.01 -13.77 -14.22
N ASP A 594 -2.66 -13.26 -15.29
CA ASP A 594 -2.70 -13.92 -16.61
C ASP A 594 -1.29 -14.08 -17.20
N HIS A 595 -0.37 -13.15 -16.88
CA HIS A 595 1.05 -13.20 -17.25
C HIS A 595 1.93 -13.86 -16.18
N LYS A 596 1.35 -14.70 -15.32
CA LYS A 596 2.07 -15.54 -14.34
C LYS A 596 2.98 -14.73 -13.42
N PHE A 597 2.49 -13.61 -12.92
CA PHE A 597 3.18 -12.77 -11.95
C PHE A 597 4.54 -12.23 -12.45
N ASP A 598 4.67 -11.99 -13.76
CA ASP A 598 5.88 -11.44 -14.40
C ASP A 598 6.04 -9.93 -14.09
N LEU A 599 7.05 -9.59 -13.28
CA LEU A 599 7.32 -8.21 -12.87
C LEU A 599 7.80 -7.33 -14.03
N LYS A 600 8.60 -7.86 -14.95
CA LYS A 600 9.04 -7.13 -16.15
C LYS A 600 7.88 -6.85 -17.10
N HIS A 601 6.91 -7.75 -17.20
CA HIS A 601 5.64 -7.48 -17.90
C HIS A 601 4.86 -6.33 -17.25
N LEU A 602 4.70 -6.34 -15.92
CA LEU A 602 4.04 -5.25 -15.21
C LEU A 602 4.75 -3.89 -15.43
N HIS A 603 6.08 -3.88 -15.39
CA HIS A 603 6.86 -2.69 -15.74
C HIS A 603 6.51 -2.19 -17.15
N ARG A 604 6.47 -3.08 -18.15
CA ARG A 604 6.14 -2.70 -19.53
C ARG A 604 4.74 -2.13 -19.67
N GLN A 605 3.74 -2.72 -18.99
CA GLN A 605 2.36 -2.22 -19.05
C GLN A 605 2.24 -0.79 -18.53
N ILE A 606 2.92 -0.47 -17.42
CA ILE A 606 2.89 0.87 -16.86
C ILE A 606 3.72 1.84 -17.72
N LEU A 607 4.97 1.49 -18.04
CA LEU A 607 5.93 2.41 -18.67
C LEU A 607 5.59 2.71 -20.14
N ASN A 608 4.97 1.77 -20.86
CA ASN A 608 4.50 2.03 -22.23
C ASN A 608 3.16 2.78 -22.30
N SER A 609 2.45 2.94 -21.18
CA SER A 609 1.22 3.73 -21.15
C SER A 609 1.52 5.19 -21.52
N ARG A 610 0.59 5.84 -22.23
CA ARG A 610 0.60 7.28 -22.40
C ARG A 610 0.54 7.97 -21.04
N THR A 611 -0.23 7.44 -20.08
CA THR A 611 -0.36 7.97 -18.71
C THR A 611 1.00 8.17 -18.03
N TYR A 612 1.91 7.19 -18.06
CA TYR A 612 3.26 7.35 -17.51
C TYR A 612 4.10 8.38 -18.28
N GLN A 613 3.84 8.57 -19.57
CA GLN A 613 4.60 9.43 -20.47
C GLN A 613 4.08 10.87 -20.55
N LEU A 614 3.08 11.23 -19.75
CA LEU A 614 2.57 12.59 -19.69
C LEU A 614 3.61 13.56 -19.13
N SER A 615 3.56 14.81 -19.58
CA SER A 615 4.31 15.92 -19.02
C SER A 615 3.86 16.19 -17.58
N TRP A 616 4.77 16.73 -16.77
CA TRP A 616 4.44 17.25 -15.44
C TRP A 616 3.79 18.62 -15.48
N VAL A 617 3.88 19.32 -16.62
CA VAL A 617 3.30 20.65 -16.79
C VAL A 617 1.78 20.52 -16.85
N PRO A 618 1.04 21.06 -15.86
CA PRO A 618 -0.41 20.97 -15.87
C PRO A 618 -1.01 21.94 -16.91
N ASN A 619 -2.26 21.66 -17.28
CA ASN A 619 -3.15 22.59 -17.96
C ASN A 619 -4.24 23.09 -16.98
N ASP A 620 -5.07 24.04 -17.41
CA ASP A 620 -6.07 24.69 -16.54
C ASP A 620 -7.01 23.70 -15.84
N SER A 621 -7.39 22.61 -16.53
CA SER A 621 -8.36 21.62 -16.02
C SER A 621 -7.76 20.63 -15.02
N ASN A 622 -6.44 20.46 -14.99
CA ASN A 622 -5.79 19.40 -14.23
C ASN A 622 -4.81 19.89 -13.16
N ARG A 623 -4.65 21.21 -12.98
CA ARG A 623 -3.72 21.83 -12.02
C ARG A 623 -3.92 21.40 -10.56
N LEU A 624 -5.12 20.94 -10.19
CA LEU A 624 -5.47 20.46 -8.84
C LEU A 624 -5.59 18.94 -8.76
N ASP A 625 -5.35 18.22 -9.86
CA ASP A 625 -5.47 16.77 -9.88
C ASP A 625 -4.20 16.10 -9.38
N GLU A 626 -4.27 15.52 -8.19
CA GLU A 626 -3.16 14.74 -7.62
C GLU A 626 -3.46 13.24 -7.54
N ARG A 627 -4.60 12.78 -8.09
CA ARG A 627 -5.10 11.41 -7.85
C ARG A 627 -5.55 10.66 -9.11
N ASN A 628 -5.93 11.37 -10.18
CA ASN A 628 -6.51 10.75 -11.39
C ASN A 628 -5.51 10.55 -12.54
N PHE A 629 -4.23 10.84 -12.31
CA PHE A 629 -3.13 10.57 -13.25
C PHE A 629 -3.24 11.37 -14.56
N SER A 630 -3.78 12.59 -14.47
CA SER A 630 -3.90 13.50 -15.62
C SER A 630 -2.57 14.09 -16.10
N HIS A 631 -1.51 14.03 -15.28
CA HIS A 631 -0.18 14.52 -15.59
C HIS A 631 0.84 13.79 -14.69
N ALA A 632 2.13 13.96 -14.97
CA ALA A 632 3.16 13.40 -14.12
C ALA A 632 3.35 14.25 -12.86
N LEU A 633 3.28 13.62 -11.68
CA LEU A 633 3.58 14.32 -10.43
C LEU A 633 5.10 14.48 -10.25
N LEU A 634 5.51 15.65 -9.77
CA LEU A 634 6.90 15.90 -9.39
C LEU A 634 7.26 15.06 -8.17
N ARG A 635 8.27 14.21 -8.29
CA ARG A 635 8.72 13.30 -7.22
C ARG A 635 10.16 13.59 -6.87
N ARG A 636 10.48 13.80 -5.60
CA ARG A 636 11.88 13.87 -5.16
C ARG A 636 12.57 12.53 -5.43
N MET A 637 13.76 12.55 -6.02
CA MET A 637 14.58 11.33 -6.16
C MET A 637 14.78 10.65 -4.80
N PRO A 638 14.65 9.32 -4.69
CA PRO A 638 14.94 8.61 -3.44
C PRO A 638 16.37 8.82 -2.96
N ALA A 639 16.62 8.66 -1.65
CA ALA A 639 17.92 8.89 -1.02
C ALA A 639 19.10 8.25 -1.76
N GLU A 640 18.95 6.98 -2.13
CA GLU A 640 19.97 6.20 -2.83
C GLU A 640 20.27 6.76 -4.22
N VAL A 641 19.24 7.29 -4.89
CA VAL A 641 19.34 7.87 -6.23
C VAL A 641 19.98 9.26 -6.16
N VAL A 642 19.62 10.10 -5.19
CA VAL A 642 20.28 11.40 -4.98
C VAL A 642 21.79 11.24 -4.79
N LEU A 643 22.19 10.38 -3.85
CA LEU A 643 23.61 10.15 -3.56
C LEU A 643 24.35 9.52 -4.75
N GLY A 644 23.70 8.56 -5.43
CA GLY A 644 24.20 7.96 -6.66
C GLY A 644 24.41 8.98 -7.79
N SER A 645 23.45 9.90 -7.98
CA SER A 645 23.49 10.96 -8.97
C SER A 645 24.62 11.95 -8.69
N ILE A 646 24.82 12.39 -7.43
CA ILE A 646 25.93 13.27 -7.04
C ILE A 646 27.28 12.61 -7.37
N ASN A 647 27.46 11.34 -7.00
CA ASN A 647 28.68 10.59 -7.33
C ASN A 647 28.87 10.45 -8.85
N GLN A 648 27.79 10.25 -9.60
CA GLN A 648 27.84 10.15 -11.06
C GLN A 648 28.30 11.47 -11.68
N ILE A 649 27.70 12.62 -11.33
CA ILE A 649 28.07 13.91 -11.95
C ILE A 649 29.48 14.39 -11.56
N THR A 650 29.92 14.08 -10.35
CA THR A 650 31.25 14.46 -9.84
C THR A 650 32.35 13.45 -10.18
N GLY A 651 31.99 12.22 -10.57
CA GLY A 651 32.92 11.10 -10.67
C GLY A 651 33.48 10.65 -9.31
N GLY A 652 32.81 11.03 -8.22
CA GLY A 652 33.14 10.64 -6.86
C GLY A 652 32.76 9.19 -6.54
N GLN A 653 33.24 8.70 -5.39
CA GLN A 653 32.84 7.41 -4.84
C GLN A 653 32.69 7.51 -3.34
N ASP A 654 31.56 7.02 -2.83
CA ASP A 654 31.35 6.86 -1.40
C ASP A 654 31.84 5.51 -0.89
N ARG A 655 32.17 5.48 0.41
CA ARG A 655 32.48 4.26 1.14
C ARG A 655 31.45 4.05 2.22
N TYR A 656 30.77 2.91 2.19
CA TYR A 656 29.76 2.55 3.18
C TYR A 656 30.33 1.54 4.18
N SER A 657 31.46 1.90 4.82
CA SER A 657 32.23 0.99 5.68
C SER A 657 31.40 0.41 6.81
N SER A 658 30.44 1.18 7.35
CA SER A 658 29.55 0.74 8.42
C SER A 658 28.59 -0.38 8.00
N SER A 659 28.38 -0.56 6.69
CA SER A 659 27.58 -1.65 6.13
C SER A 659 28.35 -2.91 5.75
N ASN A 660 29.68 -2.91 5.93
CA ASN A 660 30.57 -3.90 5.32
C ASN A 660 30.37 -4.02 3.79
N ALA A 661 29.91 -2.95 3.13
CA ALA A 661 29.81 -2.93 1.68
C ALA A 661 31.21 -2.99 1.05
N PRO A 662 31.42 -3.78 -0.01
CA PRO A 662 32.64 -3.73 -0.81
C PRO A 662 32.92 -2.31 -1.33
N ALA A 663 34.21 -1.98 -1.50
CA ALA A 663 34.60 -0.72 -2.12
C ALA A 663 33.99 -0.60 -3.53
N GLY A 664 33.50 0.59 -3.88
CA GLY A 664 32.81 0.83 -5.15
C GLY A 664 31.33 0.40 -5.19
N THR A 665 30.78 -0.09 -4.07
CA THR A 665 29.33 -0.34 -3.97
C THR A 665 28.55 0.94 -4.22
N ARG A 666 27.53 0.86 -5.07
CA ARG A 666 26.63 1.98 -5.36
C ARG A 666 25.54 2.09 -4.30
N ALA A 667 25.09 3.30 -4.01
CA ALA A 667 24.01 3.57 -3.04
C ALA A 667 22.74 2.74 -3.32
N ILE A 668 22.36 2.60 -4.60
CA ILE A 668 21.19 1.80 -5.03
C ILE A 668 21.32 0.29 -4.77
N ASN A 669 22.53 -0.20 -4.46
CA ASN A 669 22.83 -1.61 -4.20
C ASN A 669 23.16 -1.86 -2.71
N LEU A 670 22.70 -1.00 -1.79
CA LEU A 670 22.98 -1.15 -0.37
C LEU A 670 21.97 -2.07 0.33
N ALA A 671 22.43 -3.23 0.78
CA ALA A 671 21.61 -4.18 1.52
C ALA A 671 21.14 -3.66 2.89
N LEU A 672 21.93 -2.84 3.58
CA LEU A 672 21.69 -2.47 4.98
C LEU A 672 21.19 -1.02 5.12
N THR A 673 20.27 -0.79 6.06
CA THR A 673 19.61 0.50 6.29
C THR A 673 20.16 1.29 7.47
N ARG A 674 20.59 0.61 8.53
CA ARG A 674 21.21 1.26 9.69
C ARG A 674 22.71 1.29 9.51
N LEU A 675 23.18 2.46 9.16
CA LEU A 675 24.56 2.79 8.95
C LEU A 675 25.05 3.59 10.16
N ARG A 676 26.20 3.21 10.72
CA ARG A 676 26.81 3.89 11.87
C ARG A 676 27.94 4.78 11.35
N GLY A 677 27.70 6.07 11.17
CA GLY A 677 28.71 7.02 10.69
C GLY A 677 28.13 8.37 10.28
N GLY A 678 28.97 9.40 10.23
CA GLY A 678 28.70 10.65 9.50
C GLY A 678 29.04 10.53 8.01
N GLY A 679 28.77 11.55 7.20
CA GLY A 679 29.01 11.52 5.75
C GLY A 679 27.86 10.87 4.98
N PRO A 680 28.10 9.99 3.97
CA PRO A 680 27.07 9.49 3.05
C PRO A 680 25.93 8.73 3.74
N GLU A 681 26.18 8.23 4.94
CA GLU A 681 25.22 7.46 5.73
C GLU A 681 24.23 8.33 6.51
N TYR A 682 24.65 9.53 6.91
CA TYR A 682 23.77 10.59 7.41
C TYR A 682 22.85 11.10 6.29
N VAL A 683 23.41 11.24 5.09
CA VAL A 683 22.69 11.72 3.89
C VAL A 683 21.54 10.81 3.53
N LEU A 684 21.77 9.50 3.54
CA LEU A 684 20.71 8.52 3.29
C LEU A 684 19.53 8.68 4.28
N GLY A 685 19.82 9.00 5.54
CA GLY A 685 18.82 9.28 6.56
C GLY A 685 18.01 10.55 6.31
N ILE A 686 18.66 11.69 6.06
CA ILE A 686 17.95 12.98 5.84
C ILE A 686 17.12 12.99 4.56
N PHE A 687 17.49 12.19 3.55
CA PHE A 687 16.72 11.99 2.33
C PHE A 687 15.70 10.84 2.45
N GLY A 688 15.32 10.43 3.67
CA GLY A 688 14.15 9.60 3.91
C GLY A 688 14.30 8.12 3.59
N ARG A 689 15.53 7.57 3.64
CA ARG A 689 15.74 6.12 3.52
C ARG A 689 15.08 5.39 4.70
N PRO A 690 14.27 4.34 4.46
CA PRO A 690 13.58 3.65 5.54
C PRO A 690 14.56 2.88 6.43
N LEU A 691 14.23 2.78 7.72
CA LEU A 691 14.99 1.98 8.68
C LEU A 691 14.61 0.49 8.62
N ARG A 692 13.48 0.17 7.97
CA ARG A 692 12.87 -1.17 7.83
C ARG A 692 12.34 -1.73 9.15
N THR A 693 11.89 -0.85 10.05
CA THR A 693 11.41 -1.26 11.37
C THR A 693 9.97 -1.77 11.33
N GLN A 694 9.19 -1.22 10.41
CA GLN A 694 7.83 -1.54 10.03
C GLN A 694 7.83 -1.92 8.55
N GLN A 695 6.99 -2.89 8.20
CA GLN A 695 6.89 -3.44 6.85
C GLN A 695 5.75 -2.74 6.10
N CYS A 696 5.74 -1.41 6.18
CA CYS A 696 4.83 -0.52 5.46
C CYS A 696 5.62 0.28 4.43
N ASP A 697 4.94 0.79 3.40
CA ASP A 697 5.52 1.78 2.47
C ASP A 697 5.72 3.15 3.15
N CYS A 698 5.07 3.35 4.31
CA CYS A 698 5.05 4.58 5.09
C CYS A 698 6.40 5.00 5.72
N GLU A 699 7.39 4.11 5.85
CA GLU A 699 8.71 4.49 6.41
C GLU A 699 9.59 5.24 5.41
N ARG A 700 9.38 5.05 4.11
CA ARG A 700 10.16 5.74 3.09
C ARG A 700 9.54 7.11 2.84
N SER A 701 10.27 8.17 3.15
CA SER A 701 9.79 9.54 2.95
C SER A 701 10.36 10.15 1.68
N SER A 702 9.48 10.71 0.84
CA SER A 702 9.84 11.58 -0.29
C SER A 702 9.75 13.07 0.07
N GLU A 703 9.43 13.41 1.32
CA GLU A 703 9.25 14.80 1.75
C GLU A 703 10.54 15.62 1.62
N THR A 704 10.34 16.92 1.40
CA THR A 704 11.40 17.90 1.31
C THR A 704 11.67 18.55 2.66
N GLY A 705 12.93 18.80 3.00
CA GLY A 705 13.28 19.48 4.25
C GLY A 705 14.51 20.38 4.14
N LEU A 706 14.63 21.35 5.05
CA LEU A 706 15.74 22.31 5.06
C LEU A 706 17.11 21.63 5.13
N ALA A 707 17.23 20.54 5.90
CA ALA A 707 18.48 19.78 6.00
C ALA A 707 18.95 19.20 4.66
N GLN A 708 18.02 18.83 3.78
CA GLN A 708 18.34 18.31 2.43
C GLN A 708 18.88 19.43 1.53
N ALA A 709 18.25 20.61 1.57
CA ALA A 709 18.72 21.77 0.81
C ALA A 709 20.09 22.26 1.31
N MET A 710 20.28 22.34 2.63
CA MET A 710 21.56 22.72 3.24
C MET A 710 22.69 21.76 2.90
N TYR A 711 22.39 20.46 2.80
CA TYR A 711 23.37 19.47 2.38
C TYR A 711 23.87 19.71 0.94
N LEU A 712 22.97 20.01 -0.01
CA LEU A 712 23.38 20.25 -1.40
C LEU A 712 24.15 21.56 -1.59
N LEU A 713 23.77 22.60 -0.84
CA LEU A 713 24.36 23.94 -0.98
C LEU A 713 25.75 24.03 -0.36
N ASN A 714 25.90 23.53 0.87
CA ASN A 714 27.03 23.91 1.73
C ASN A 714 27.87 22.74 2.26
N ASP A 715 27.48 21.48 1.97
CA ASP A 715 28.21 20.34 2.53
C ASP A 715 29.60 20.19 1.91
N THR A 716 30.59 20.02 2.78
CA THR A 716 32.00 19.86 2.39
C THR A 716 32.25 18.62 1.54
N ASP A 717 31.42 17.58 1.65
CA ASP A 717 31.50 16.37 0.83
C ASP A 717 31.13 16.66 -0.63
N VAL A 718 29.99 17.34 -0.85
CA VAL A 718 29.53 17.69 -2.21
C VAL A 718 30.51 18.65 -2.87
N ASN A 719 30.88 19.73 -2.16
CA ASN A 719 31.84 20.72 -2.67
C ASN A 719 33.23 20.10 -2.90
N GLY A 720 33.67 19.23 -2.00
CA GLY A 720 34.92 18.49 -2.14
C GLY A 720 34.93 17.55 -3.36
N LYS A 721 33.80 16.89 -3.66
CA LYS A 721 33.65 16.03 -4.84
C LYS A 721 33.67 16.83 -6.15
N ILE A 722 33.00 17.98 -6.20
CA ILE A 722 33.03 18.89 -7.35
C ILE A 722 34.46 19.42 -7.59
N GLY A 723 35.13 19.85 -6.52
CA GLY A 723 36.47 20.41 -6.57
C GLY A 723 37.63 19.40 -6.68
N ALA A 724 37.33 18.09 -6.72
CA ALA A 724 38.36 17.07 -6.65
C ALA A 724 39.29 17.11 -7.88
N ALA A 725 40.61 17.19 -7.64
CA ALA A 725 41.63 17.27 -8.70
C ALA A 725 41.64 16.06 -9.66
N LYS A 726 41.11 14.91 -9.22
CA LYS A 726 40.93 13.69 -10.04
C LYS A 726 39.46 13.38 -10.36
N GLY A 727 38.54 14.30 -10.02
CA GLY A 727 37.11 14.20 -10.28
C GLY A 727 36.76 14.30 -11.76
N ARG A 728 35.49 14.10 -12.08
CA ARG A 728 34.96 14.13 -13.46
C ARG A 728 35.16 15.50 -14.10
N LEU A 729 34.83 16.58 -13.40
CA LEU A 729 34.97 17.94 -13.94
C LEU A 729 36.43 18.26 -14.34
N ALA A 730 37.40 17.92 -13.49
CA ALA A 730 38.82 18.11 -13.77
C ALA A 730 39.31 17.33 -15.01
N LYS A 731 38.65 16.22 -15.36
CA LYS A 731 38.91 15.48 -16.61
C LYS A 731 38.24 16.15 -17.80
N LEU A 732 36.97 16.52 -17.68
CA LEU A 732 36.20 17.18 -18.74
C LEU A 732 36.82 18.52 -19.16
N ILE A 733 37.32 19.32 -18.23
CA ILE A 733 38.01 20.58 -18.54
C ILE A 733 39.24 20.37 -19.43
N LYS A 734 39.94 19.24 -19.29
CA LYS A 734 41.11 18.90 -20.12
C LYS A 734 40.70 18.34 -21.48
N GLU A 735 39.57 17.65 -21.53
CA GLU A 735 39.02 17.03 -22.75
C GLU A 735 38.39 18.06 -23.68
N PHE A 736 37.63 19.00 -23.12
CA PHE A 736 36.93 20.06 -23.85
C PHE A 736 37.69 21.38 -23.70
N SER A 737 38.35 21.84 -24.76
CA SER A 737 38.94 23.18 -24.82
C SER A 737 37.92 24.28 -25.11
N ASP A 738 36.78 23.92 -25.70
CA ASP A 738 35.66 24.80 -26.03
C ASP A 738 34.65 24.83 -24.87
N ASP A 739 34.44 26.02 -24.29
CA ASP A 739 33.56 26.20 -23.14
C ASP A 739 32.11 25.92 -23.46
N ARG A 740 31.65 26.22 -24.68
CA ARG A 740 30.29 25.93 -25.09
C ARG A 740 30.02 24.42 -25.06
N LYS A 741 30.95 23.63 -25.60
CA LYS A 741 30.85 22.16 -25.60
C LYS A 741 30.98 21.58 -24.19
N LEU A 742 31.84 22.14 -23.35
CA LEU A 742 31.96 21.72 -21.96
C LEU A 742 30.66 21.99 -21.19
N ILE A 743 30.05 23.16 -21.37
CA ILE A 743 28.76 23.50 -20.75
C ILE A 743 27.67 22.53 -21.22
N GLU A 744 27.58 22.26 -22.53
CA GLU A 744 26.64 21.24 -23.06
C GLU A 744 26.84 19.89 -22.37
N GLU A 745 28.09 19.46 -22.20
CA GLU A 745 28.41 18.20 -21.54
C GLU A 745 28.00 18.19 -20.06
N LEU A 746 28.21 19.29 -19.33
CA LEU A 746 27.77 19.44 -17.94
C LEU A 746 26.24 19.38 -17.80
N TYR A 747 25.50 20.00 -18.71
CA TYR A 747 24.03 19.90 -18.75
C TYR A 747 23.57 18.47 -19.05
N LEU A 748 24.20 17.78 -20.00
CA LEU A 748 23.83 16.40 -20.36
C LEU A 748 24.07 15.41 -19.22
N ILE A 749 25.22 15.47 -18.54
CA ILE A 749 25.50 14.54 -17.44
C ILE A 749 24.66 14.83 -16.18
N THR A 750 24.17 16.06 -16.01
CA THR A 750 23.46 16.50 -14.79
C THR A 750 21.95 16.48 -14.96
N LEU A 751 21.45 17.14 -16.01
CA LEU A 751 20.03 17.35 -16.30
C LEU A 751 19.52 16.49 -17.45
N SER A 752 20.39 15.80 -18.18
CA SER A 752 20.00 14.89 -19.28
C SER A 752 19.34 15.60 -20.47
N ARG A 753 19.66 16.88 -20.67
CA ARG A 753 19.24 17.71 -21.80
C ARG A 753 20.35 18.69 -22.19
N PHE A 754 20.19 19.34 -23.34
CA PHE A 754 21.01 20.51 -23.69
C PHE A 754 20.53 21.76 -22.93
N PRO A 755 21.42 22.73 -22.69
CA PRO A 755 21.01 24.06 -22.22
C PRO A 755 20.17 24.75 -23.31
N SER A 756 19.19 25.54 -22.89
CA SER A 756 18.56 26.52 -23.77
C SER A 756 19.55 27.61 -24.19
N ASP A 757 19.22 28.38 -25.24
CA ASP A 757 20.10 29.46 -25.71
C ASP A 757 20.35 30.52 -24.62
N ASP A 758 19.34 30.83 -23.82
CA ASP A 758 19.47 31.79 -22.70
C ASP A 758 20.32 31.23 -21.55
N GLU A 759 20.12 29.96 -21.18
CA GLU A 759 20.96 29.27 -20.20
C GLU A 759 22.42 29.23 -20.66
N MET A 760 22.68 28.89 -21.93
CA MET A 760 24.02 28.85 -22.50
C MET A 760 24.69 30.22 -22.44
N ARG A 761 23.98 31.27 -22.90
CA ARG A 761 24.49 32.64 -22.88
C ARG A 761 24.85 33.10 -21.47
N ARG A 762 23.95 32.95 -20.49
CA ARG A 762 24.20 33.35 -19.10
C ARG A 762 25.34 32.55 -18.46
N THR A 763 25.45 31.27 -18.79
CA THR A 763 26.51 30.41 -18.27
C THR A 763 27.88 30.82 -18.81
N LEU A 764 27.98 31.13 -20.11
CA LEU A 764 29.22 31.64 -20.72
C LEU A 764 29.65 32.97 -20.12
N GLU A 765 28.72 33.94 -20.02
CA GLU A 765 28.98 35.26 -19.41
C GLU A 765 29.52 35.12 -17.97
N TYR A 766 28.99 34.17 -17.20
CA TYR A 766 29.47 33.89 -15.85
C TYR A 766 30.87 33.25 -15.82
N VAL A 767 31.13 32.26 -16.67
CA VAL A 767 32.46 31.60 -16.74
C VAL A 767 33.53 32.60 -17.18
N GLU A 768 33.24 33.49 -18.13
CA GLU A 768 34.16 34.53 -18.59
C GLU A 768 34.50 35.56 -17.50
N SER A 769 33.56 35.85 -16.61
CA SER A 769 33.76 36.80 -15.49
C SER A 769 34.32 36.16 -14.22
N SER A 770 34.50 34.83 -14.21
CA SER A 770 35.02 34.08 -13.07
C SER A 770 36.54 34.23 -12.91
N GLU A 771 37.06 34.04 -11.68
CA GLU A 771 38.50 34.16 -11.38
C GLU A 771 39.38 33.23 -12.24
N SER A 772 38.85 32.06 -12.57
CA SER A 772 39.48 31.13 -13.49
C SER A 772 38.42 30.28 -14.19
N ARG A 773 38.77 29.74 -15.36
CA ARG A 773 37.95 28.76 -16.08
C ARG A 773 37.54 27.57 -15.20
N LEU A 774 38.45 27.11 -14.33
CA LEU A 774 38.18 26.00 -13.41
C LEU A 774 37.12 26.40 -12.37
N THR A 775 37.28 27.57 -11.74
CA THR A 775 36.34 28.10 -10.74
C THR A 775 34.96 28.27 -11.35
N GLY A 776 34.87 28.95 -12.50
CA GLY A 776 33.59 29.16 -13.18
C GLY A 776 32.89 27.85 -13.52
N MET A 777 33.61 26.85 -14.02
CA MET A 777 33.02 25.54 -14.34
C MET A 777 32.64 24.72 -13.09
N GLN A 778 33.33 24.90 -11.96
CA GLN A 778 32.94 24.32 -10.67
C GLN A 778 31.63 24.91 -10.18
N ASP A 779 31.48 26.23 -10.27
CA ASP A 779 30.26 26.95 -9.89
C ASP A 779 29.07 26.61 -10.80
N VAL A 780 29.32 26.38 -12.10
CA VAL A 780 28.30 25.88 -13.02
C VAL A 780 27.82 24.48 -12.62
N LEU A 781 28.74 23.53 -12.37
CA LEU A 781 28.35 22.19 -11.94
C LEU A 781 27.61 22.22 -10.58
N TRP A 782 28.08 23.04 -9.65
CA TRP A 782 27.42 23.26 -8.36
C TRP A 782 26.01 23.83 -8.54
N SER A 783 25.84 24.81 -9.43
CA SER A 783 24.54 25.43 -9.72
C SER A 783 23.57 24.40 -10.30
N LEU A 784 24.01 23.60 -11.27
CA LEU A 784 23.19 22.54 -11.88
C LEU A 784 22.76 21.49 -10.85
N ALA A 785 23.67 21.07 -9.96
CA ALA A 785 23.38 20.10 -8.89
C ALA A 785 22.39 20.63 -7.84
N ASN A 786 22.23 21.95 -7.73
CA ASN A 786 21.31 22.60 -6.80
C ASN A 786 19.97 23.02 -7.44
N LEU A 787 19.78 22.79 -8.74
CA LEU A 787 18.49 23.03 -9.40
C LEU A 787 17.44 22.05 -8.89
N ARG A 788 16.18 22.53 -8.82
CA ARG A 788 15.02 21.65 -8.57
C ARG A 788 14.92 20.55 -9.63
N GLU A 789 15.24 20.88 -10.89
CA GLU A 789 15.28 19.93 -12.00
C GLU A 789 16.26 18.76 -11.78
N PHE A 790 17.35 19.00 -11.05
CA PHE A 790 18.28 17.92 -10.69
C PHE A 790 17.64 16.96 -9.67
N ILE A 791 17.05 17.50 -8.60
CA ILE A 791 16.53 16.72 -7.46
C ILE A 791 15.19 16.04 -7.73
N PHE A 792 14.35 16.62 -8.59
CA PHE A 792 13.01 16.12 -8.87
C PHE A 792 12.96 15.31 -10.17
N ILE A 793 12.35 14.14 -10.06
CA ILE A 793 11.85 13.35 -11.17
C ILE A 793 10.57 14.04 -11.63
N HIS A 794 10.61 14.55 -12.85
CA HIS A 794 9.56 15.35 -13.48
C HIS A 794 9.07 14.68 -14.74
#